data_AF-A0A7K5ITP1-F1
#
_entry.id   AF-A0A7K5ITP1-F1
#
_cell.length_a   1.000
_cell.length_b   1.000
_cell.length_c   1.000
_cell.angle_alpha   90.00
_cell.angle_beta   90.00
_cell.angle_gamma   90.00
#
_symmetry.space_group_name_H-M   'P 1'
#
loop_
_entity.id
_entity.type
_entity.pdbx_description
1 polymer ?
#
loop_
_entity_poly.entity_id
_entity_poly.type
_entity_poly.pdbx_seq_one_letter_code
_entity_poly.pdbx_strand_id
1 'polypeptide(L)'
;MATVTSWRGNTEVVTARRTEPRDVPAIIALFSPETEDLFGRIDVTYLLELSNLALTLCNEKNEVLAHAAFLDYPNWKITDQADWEPFLHKNYTNNKCTPLNTLFVHLFVAKEEYAAGCSQEIVRSAFILLPELQFILLFIPPEERLELDLGNVFERMLPVAGSPMERGFTLLACPRQRCHPQLYVRQARMEDYDDLMLIWTPQSETLKEIYGEYVLVDLLEREGEENQAAVCEVDGTAVGFMSLCSHVNISLFQECFDLGPFHGLCKPHPEDILKVPRKPSVQGDKDESNQTSEKPEPVSSQNLEHVPGADAAVQPHGALAVSQAELPAGDGSSTGSQGSAAPLLETDGQGDVHPVYRGASNVFCIRLFCIDEKYESRSLDFLQYAFSVFPDRDLCVMLVPHHVPELPLLRSFVRAVPCCTSRLGQELYVFHRAGLLTSFHVRKAATSDLEGIKTLVETLSLNEKMWNDSKIFTEARREPDGMPVQAFVAEVSDQIVGVCVTRDEMDIEYIRSHYNIEDFIDFNHHQQEEHGHLCHFVLNPAFHLYTQYFLKEVLRLGHKSCLYYPIYPEHVEGKLQRPCAHSLTSALPYMAPVRPRRQIVYPLRELGASAPSEQLSQDQLKYSLNHTNRKLVLESKVCINTRIVVVGASDVGISFLETLIFWPRLKFNNLTLISIHGLPGKDPQSSKYRRFLINSHCFNDEDYAQMSLCSWVNVVVGKMTAINRRAKYVVVSQEKQVPYDYLVLCTGQSYQALAPAGADMSEVPSQWPQRCTGRVPANLFTPNDAQDCWEAARWLEDNLDSSEGNVIVYGNTIDIYTTVEALLSLGIDGSRIHLVQAPLSSAGACLGDSAVQRRVREALAEAGVAVHPERLLARWGRDEQGHITWAAFGSAPEPLHLECCAFFSFAYKTLDYETFKAVSDAYLVVDGRLVIDAKFHTNDASIRAAGPLTKFSRRYYRDDVTHSNFNSKEIGFELAVSMLSLFDPTLQPSSEPPEGSDRLIPVYKRCKVQGGVLPGGYNYLHISKPGIPLDVECDPCDHGTEIVTGEAAQGNYFRLHFSRYHMVDSITCFSKEPLPVSNYTCLFGQHERLLNDLCYRWRAGQLSDLYSYFREPWSMAIYHDRFIDLQKELRQTLMSEQVRK
;
A
#
# COMPACT_ATOMS: atom_id res chain seq x y z
N MET A 1 -29.31 -11.94 10.70
CA MET A 1 -30.08 -11.65 11.94
C MET A 1 -30.70 -12.96 12.41
N ALA A 2 -30.72 -13.22 13.72
CA ALA A 2 -31.32 -14.42 14.29
C ALA A 2 -32.38 -14.02 15.33
N THR A 3 -33.33 -14.91 15.63
CA THR A 3 -34.34 -14.66 16.67
C THR A 3 -34.05 -15.55 17.87
N VAL A 4 -33.84 -14.92 19.03
CA VAL A 4 -33.63 -15.62 20.30
C VAL A 4 -34.93 -15.54 21.10
N THR A 5 -35.34 -16.67 21.69
CA THR A 5 -36.56 -16.76 22.50
C THR A 5 -36.18 -16.89 23.97
N SER A 6 -36.82 -16.11 24.84
CA SER A 6 -36.63 -16.21 26.28
C SER A 6 -37.32 -17.44 26.85
N TRP A 7 -36.91 -17.87 28.05
CA TRP A 7 -37.64 -18.90 28.82
C TRP A 7 -39.11 -18.55 29.11
N ARG A 8 -39.48 -17.26 29.00
CA ARG A 8 -40.86 -16.76 29.12
C ARG A 8 -41.63 -16.67 27.79
N GLY A 9 -41.00 -17.05 26.67
CA GLY A 9 -41.60 -17.06 25.33
C GLY A 9 -41.51 -15.72 24.56
N ASN A 10 -40.77 -14.73 25.06
CA ASN A 10 -40.56 -13.47 24.34
C ASN A 10 -39.46 -13.65 23.30
N THR A 11 -39.66 -13.15 22.09
CA THR A 11 -38.68 -13.23 21.01
C THR A 11 -37.99 -11.88 20.80
N GLU A 12 -36.65 -11.87 20.75
CA GLU A 12 -35.85 -10.72 20.34
C GLU A 12 -35.02 -11.06 19.09
N VAL A 13 -34.94 -10.12 18.16
CA VAL A 13 -34.04 -10.22 17.00
C VAL A 13 -32.66 -9.76 17.43
N VAL A 14 -31.67 -10.62 17.23
CA VAL A 14 -30.28 -10.39 17.62
C VAL A 14 -29.35 -10.38 16.41
N THR A 15 -28.30 -9.59 16.53
CA THR A 15 -27.17 -9.53 15.61
C THR A 15 -25.89 -9.84 16.35
N ALA A 16 -25.13 -10.83 15.87
CA ALA A 16 -23.78 -11.10 16.32
C ALA A 16 -22.79 -10.20 15.57
N ARG A 17 -21.91 -9.54 16.31
CA ARG A 17 -20.73 -8.84 15.78
C ARG A 17 -19.52 -9.06 16.66
N ARG A 18 -18.33 -8.76 16.14
CA ARG A 18 -17.13 -8.71 16.97
C ARG A 18 -17.29 -7.65 18.07
N THR A 19 -16.79 -7.96 19.26
CA THR A 19 -16.84 -7.06 20.42
C THR A 19 -15.98 -5.83 20.17
N GLU A 20 -16.50 -4.68 20.55
CA GLU A 20 -15.78 -3.41 20.48
C GLU A 20 -15.49 -2.86 21.88
N PRO A 21 -14.43 -2.05 22.08
CA PRO A 21 -14.09 -1.51 23.40
C PRO A 21 -15.23 -0.75 24.09
N ARG A 22 -16.14 -0.13 23.31
CA ARG A 22 -17.33 0.55 23.84
C ARG A 22 -18.34 -0.39 24.50
N ASP A 23 -18.27 -1.69 24.24
CA ASP A 23 -19.19 -2.69 24.79
C ASP A 23 -18.80 -3.08 26.23
N VAL A 24 -17.57 -2.80 26.66
CA VAL A 24 -17.02 -3.22 27.97
C VAL A 24 -17.94 -2.86 29.16
N PRO A 25 -18.46 -1.64 29.29
CA PRO A 25 -19.35 -1.30 30.41
C PRO A 25 -20.63 -2.13 30.42
N ALA A 26 -21.20 -2.43 29.24
CA ALA A 26 -22.40 -3.24 29.12
C ALA A 26 -22.13 -4.72 29.39
N ILE A 27 -20.95 -5.23 29.00
CA ILE A 27 -20.51 -6.60 29.31
C ILE A 27 -20.35 -6.78 30.82
N ILE A 28 -19.70 -5.83 31.51
CA ILE A 28 -19.53 -5.86 32.97
C ILE A 28 -20.90 -5.83 33.68
N ALA A 29 -21.88 -5.10 33.15
CA ALA A 29 -23.23 -5.06 33.72
C ALA A 29 -23.99 -6.39 33.65
N LEU A 30 -23.54 -7.36 32.83
CA LEU A 30 -24.12 -8.71 32.72
C LEU A 30 -23.50 -9.72 33.70
N PHE A 31 -22.52 -9.32 34.51
CA PHE A 31 -21.84 -10.23 35.43
C PHE A 31 -22.79 -10.66 36.55
N SER A 32 -22.81 -11.97 36.80
CA SER A 32 -23.51 -12.59 37.92
C SER A 32 -22.52 -13.29 38.85
N PRO A 33 -22.88 -13.61 40.11
CA PRO A 33 -22.02 -14.39 41.00
C PRO A 33 -21.56 -15.71 40.38
N GLU A 34 -22.42 -16.37 39.60
CA GLU A 34 -22.09 -17.61 38.90
C GLU A 34 -20.98 -17.42 37.85
N THR A 35 -20.85 -16.21 37.28
CA THR A 35 -19.80 -15.90 36.30
C THR A 35 -18.41 -15.97 36.96
N GLU A 36 -18.27 -15.43 38.16
CA GLU A 36 -17.00 -15.48 38.91
C GLU A 36 -16.66 -16.91 39.35
N ASP A 37 -17.65 -17.72 39.70
CA ASP A 37 -17.44 -19.13 40.08
C ASP A 37 -16.94 -19.98 38.89
N LEU A 38 -17.40 -19.66 37.68
CA LEU A 38 -17.09 -20.40 36.46
C LEU A 38 -15.76 -20.04 35.82
N PHE A 39 -15.46 -18.74 35.76
CA PHE A 39 -14.36 -18.19 34.99
C PHE A 39 -13.30 -17.49 35.87
N GLY A 40 -13.56 -17.36 37.17
CA GLY A 40 -12.72 -16.61 38.09
C GLY A 40 -12.89 -15.10 37.95
N ARG A 41 -11.99 -14.35 38.59
CA ARG A 41 -11.95 -12.89 38.46
C ARG A 41 -11.30 -12.51 37.14
N ILE A 42 -12.09 -11.89 36.26
CA ILE A 42 -11.66 -11.51 34.92
C ILE A 42 -11.68 -9.99 34.78
N ASP A 43 -10.57 -9.44 34.28
CA ASP A 43 -10.56 -8.11 33.69
C ASP A 43 -11.00 -8.24 32.22
N VAL A 44 -12.19 -7.73 31.92
CA VAL A 44 -12.79 -7.81 30.58
C VAL A 44 -11.91 -7.10 29.55
N THR A 45 -11.29 -5.97 29.91
CA THR A 45 -10.46 -5.19 28.98
C THR A 45 -9.22 -5.97 28.59
N TYR A 46 -8.53 -6.54 29.60
CA TYR A 46 -7.37 -7.40 29.39
C TYR A 46 -7.72 -8.66 28.58
N LEU A 47 -8.85 -9.30 28.88
CA LEU A 47 -9.28 -10.51 28.18
C LEU A 47 -9.60 -10.23 26.70
N LEU A 48 -10.29 -9.13 26.40
CA LEU A 48 -10.59 -8.75 25.02
C LEU A 48 -9.31 -8.51 24.21
N GLU A 49 -8.29 -7.91 24.83
CA GLU A 49 -7.00 -7.65 24.18
C GLU A 49 -6.28 -8.94 23.77
N LEU A 50 -6.38 -10.00 24.57
CA LEU A 50 -5.73 -11.28 24.33
C LEU A 50 -6.60 -12.31 23.59
N SER A 51 -7.90 -12.02 23.44
CA SER A 51 -8.84 -12.94 22.81
C SER A 51 -8.53 -13.15 21.31
N ASN A 52 -8.57 -14.39 20.85
CA ASN A 52 -8.48 -14.71 19.42
C ASN A 52 -9.80 -14.36 18.70
N LEU A 53 -10.93 -14.52 19.40
CA LEU A 53 -12.25 -14.12 18.94
C LEU A 53 -13.09 -13.64 20.13
N ALA A 54 -13.75 -12.50 19.98
CA ALA A 54 -14.69 -11.96 20.94
C ALA A 54 -15.97 -11.55 20.22
N LEU A 55 -17.13 -12.04 20.68
CA LEU A 55 -18.43 -11.82 20.06
C LEU A 55 -19.41 -11.18 21.05
N THR A 56 -20.18 -10.22 20.54
CA THR A 56 -21.25 -9.56 21.28
C THR A 56 -22.56 -9.71 20.50
N LEU A 57 -23.63 -10.16 21.18
CA LEU A 57 -24.99 -10.14 20.66
C LEU A 57 -25.67 -8.85 21.06
N CYS A 58 -26.16 -8.12 20.07
CA CYS A 58 -26.95 -6.91 20.28
C CYS A 58 -28.37 -7.11 19.74
N ASN A 59 -29.35 -6.46 20.35
CA ASN A 59 -30.70 -6.35 19.77
C ASN A 59 -30.77 -5.23 18.72
N GLU A 60 -31.94 -5.02 18.09
CA GLU A 60 -32.17 -3.97 17.09
C GLU A 60 -31.89 -2.54 17.60
N LYS A 61 -31.91 -2.32 18.92
CA LYS A 61 -31.59 -1.03 19.55
C LYS A 61 -30.10 -0.88 19.85
N ASN A 62 -29.26 -1.82 19.40
CA ASN A 62 -27.84 -1.94 19.76
C ASN A 62 -27.59 -2.13 21.27
N GLU A 63 -28.56 -2.64 22.03
CA GLU A 63 -28.34 -3.02 23.44
C GLU A 63 -27.67 -4.39 23.50
N VAL A 64 -26.64 -4.52 24.35
CA VAL A 64 -25.89 -5.76 24.52
C VAL A 64 -26.71 -6.77 25.34
N LEU A 65 -26.97 -7.94 24.75
CA LEU A 65 -27.70 -9.04 25.40
C LEU A 65 -26.79 -10.15 25.91
N ALA A 66 -25.68 -10.41 25.21
CA ALA A 66 -24.72 -11.44 25.59
C ALA A 66 -23.35 -11.19 24.98
N HIS A 67 -22.33 -11.79 25.58
CA HIS A 67 -20.95 -11.71 25.15
C HIS A 67 -20.20 -13.02 25.43
N ALA A 68 -19.27 -13.37 24.53
CA ALA A 68 -18.30 -14.42 24.77
C ALA A 68 -16.91 -14.08 24.23
N ALA A 69 -15.88 -14.52 24.95
CA ALA A 69 -14.48 -14.42 24.55
C ALA A 69 -13.85 -15.82 24.41
N PHE A 70 -13.13 -16.03 23.31
CA PHE A 70 -12.53 -17.30 22.93
C PHE A 70 -11.01 -17.15 22.74
N LEU A 71 -10.25 -18.11 23.28
CA LEU A 71 -8.80 -18.18 23.13
C LEU A 71 -8.36 -19.57 22.65
N ASP A 72 -7.12 -19.66 22.16
CA ASP A 72 -6.47 -20.87 21.63
C ASP A 72 -5.83 -21.79 22.68
N TYR A 73 -6.09 -21.53 23.97
CA TYR A 73 -5.67 -22.36 25.10
C TYR A 73 -6.74 -22.41 26.20
N PRO A 74 -6.70 -23.39 27.13
CA PRO A 74 -7.71 -23.56 28.18
C PRO A 74 -7.91 -22.34 29.09
N ASN A 75 -9.16 -22.10 29.54
CA ASN A 75 -9.53 -20.98 30.41
C ASN A 75 -8.94 -21.05 31.82
N TRP A 76 -8.62 -22.25 32.30
CA TRP A 76 -7.92 -22.47 33.55
C TRP A 76 -6.48 -22.90 33.29
N LYS A 77 -5.53 -22.51 34.15
CA LYS A 77 -4.10 -22.90 34.09
C LYS A 77 -3.89 -24.37 34.48
N ILE A 78 -4.51 -25.28 33.74
CA ILE A 78 -4.45 -26.74 33.95
C ILE A 78 -3.20 -27.33 33.28
N THR A 79 -2.77 -26.73 32.18
CA THR A 79 -1.61 -27.13 31.38
C THR A 79 -1.00 -25.89 30.74
N ASP A 80 0.24 -26.00 30.27
CA ASP A 80 0.89 -24.93 29.53
C ASP A 80 0.15 -24.71 28.19
N GLN A 81 0.05 -23.45 27.75
CA GLN A 81 -0.65 -23.13 26.51
C GLN A 81 -0.04 -23.80 25.29
N ALA A 82 1.25 -24.18 25.30
CA ALA A 82 1.92 -24.88 24.23
C ALA A 82 1.59 -26.39 24.21
N ASP A 83 1.28 -26.98 25.37
CA ASP A 83 1.23 -28.44 25.58
C ASP A 83 -0.19 -29.01 25.76
N TRP A 84 -1.22 -28.18 25.53
CA TRP A 84 -2.60 -28.59 25.83
C TRP A 84 -3.12 -29.74 24.96
N GLU A 85 -2.70 -29.85 23.71
CA GLU A 85 -3.15 -30.92 22.79
C GLU A 85 -2.68 -32.31 23.26
N PRO A 86 -1.37 -32.56 23.50
CA PRO A 86 -0.90 -33.78 24.13
C PRO A 86 -1.57 -34.08 25.48
N PHE A 87 -1.79 -33.03 26.29
CA PHE A 87 -2.48 -33.15 27.56
C PHE A 87 -3.92 -33.65 27.38
N LEU A 88 -4.65 -33.12 26.40
CA LEU A 88 -6.05 -33.47 26.16
C LEU A 88 -6.18 -34.90 25.62
N HIS A 89 -5.33 -35.31 24.68
CA HIS A 89 -5.24 -36.70 24.18
C HIS A 89 -4.91 -37.72 25.27
N LYS A 90 -4.08 -37.34 26.25
CA LYS A 90 -3.72 -38.22 27.37
C LYS A 90 -4.86 -38.38 28.38
N ASN A 91 -5.65 -37.33 28.62
CA ASN A 91 -6.61 -37.29 29.72
C ASN A 91 -8.07 -37.51 29.30
N TYR A 92 -8.42 -37.35 28.02
CA TYR A 92 -9.78 -37.52 27.52
C TYR A 92 -9.81 -38.47 26.33
N THR A 93 -10.71 -39.45 26.35
CA THR A 93 -10.78 -40.47 25.29
C THR A 93 -11.37 -39.93 23.98
N ASN A 94 -10.88 -40.47 22.86
CA ASN A 94 -11.49 -40.35 21.53
C ASN A 94 -11.69 -38.90 21.00
N ASN A 95 -10.86 -37.96 21.44
CA ASN A 95 -10.93 -36.59 20.98
C ASN A 95 -10.09 -36.39 19.69
N LYS A 96 -10.62 -35.59 18.75
CA LYS A 96 -9.96 -35.18 17.49
C LYS A 96 -9.59 -33.69 17.53
N CYS A 97 -9.43 -33.16 18.73
CA CYS A 97 -9.15 -31.75 18.97
C CYS A 97 -7.68 -31.48 18.65
N THR A 98 -7.44 -30.45 17.86
CA THR A 98 -6.11 -29.95 17.48
C THR A 98 -6.11 -28.43 17.62
N PRO A 99 -4.94 -27.78 17.67
CA PRO A 99 -4.86 -26.31 17.70
C PRO A 99 -5.48 -25.65 16.47
N LEU A 100 -5.56 -26.33 15.33
CA LEU A 100 -6.23 -25.84 14.12
C LEU A 100 -7.74 -25.71 14.32
N ASN A 101 -8.37 -26.72 14.91
CA ASN A 101 -9.82 -26.90 14.89
C ASN A 101 -10.52 -26.63 16.24
N THR A 102 -9.80 -26.12 17.24
CA THR A 102 -10.30 -25.97 18.61
C THR A 102 -10.08 -24.57 19.16
N LEU A 103 -11.09 -24.03 19.85
CA LEU A 103 -10.99 -22.84 20.71
C LEU A 103 -11.63 -23.10 22.07
N PHE A 104 -11.26 -22.30 23.07
CA PHE A 104 -11.72 -22.41 24.45
C PHE A 104 -12.50 -21.17 24.85
N VAL A 105 -13.63 -21.36 25.54
CA VAL A 105 -14.42 -20.25 26.11
C VAL A 105 -13.74 -19.77 27.40
N HIS A 106 -13.35 -18.49 27.44
CA HIS A 106 -12.76 -17.85 28.63
C HIS A 106 -13.73 -16.97 29.38
N LEU A 107 -14.76 -16.47 28.70
CA LEU A 107 -15.86 -15.73 29.33
C LEU A 107 -17.13 -15.97 28.53
N PHE A 108 -18.24 -16.16 29.24
CA PHE A 108 -19.59 -16.09 28.68
C PHE A 108 -20.49 -15.37 29.67
N VAL A 109 -21.13 -14.30 29.23
CA VAL A 109 -22.14 -13.57 30.01
C VAL A 109 -23.35 -13.29 29.14
N ALA A 110 -24.54 -13.37 29.72
CA ALA A 110 -25.79 -13.13 29.02
C ALA A 110 -26.86 -12.63 29.97
N LYS A 111 -27.83 -11.89 29.44
CA LYS A 111 -29.06 -11.59 30.17
C LYS A 111 -29.78 -12.90 30.46
N GLU A 112 -30.05 -13.15 31.74
CA GLU A 112 -30.60 -14.42 32.28
C GLU A 112 -31.80 -14.93 31.48
N GLU A 113 -32.69 -14.02 31.05
CA GLU A 113 -33.89 -14.37 30.29
C GLU A 113 -33.61 -15.02 28.92
N TYR A 114 -32.47 -14.72 28.29
CA TYR A 114 -32.12 -15.15 26.93
C TYR A 114 -30.86 -16.02 26.87
N ALA A 115 -30.31 -16.44 28.03
CA ALA A 115 -29.01 -17.11 28.12
C ALA A 115 -28.89 -18.33 27.20
N ALA A 116 -29.91 -19.21 27.18
CA ALA A 116 -29.95 -20.40 26.33
C ALA A 116 -29.75 -20.08 24.84
N GLY A 117 -30.65 -19.27 24.26
CA GLY A 117 -30.60 -18.97 22.84
C GLY A 117 -29.44 -18.04 22.46
N CYS A 118 -29.00 -17.15 23.37
CA CYS A 118 -27.79 -16.36 23.18
C CYS A 118 -26.54 -17.25 23.09
N SER A 119 -26.43 -18.28 23.93
CA SER A 119 -25.29 -19.21 23.89
C SER A 119 -25.22 -19.99 22.58
N GLN A 120 -26.36 -20.49 22.11
CA GLN A 120 -26.46 -21.21 20.84
C GLN A 120 -26.09 -20.30 19.67
N GLU A 121 -26.58 -19.07 19.65
CA GLU A 121 -26.32 -18.12 18.57
C GLU A 121 -24.87 -17.62 18.55
N ILE A 122 -24.25 -17.39 19.71
CA ILE A 122 -22.83 -17.03 19.81
C ILE A 122 -21.95 -18.16 19.27
N VAL A 123 -22.19 -19.40 19.71
CA VAL A 123 -21.42 -20.57 19.29
C VAL A 123 -21.61 -20.83 17.80
N ARG A 124 -22.85 -20.74 17.29
CA ARG A 124 -23.15 -20.82 15.86
C ARG A 124 -22.40 -19.74 15.07
N SER A 125 -22.40 -18.51 15.56
CA SER A 125 -21.69 -17.39 14.93
C SER A 125 -20.18 -17.59 14.91
N ALA A 126 -19.59 -18.14 15.98
CA ALA A 126 -18.17 -18.47 16.03
C ALA A 126 -17.79 -19.53 14.97
N PHE A 127 -18.60 -20.57 14.79
CA PHE A 127 -18.40 -21.59 13.76
C PHE A 127 -18.59 -21.07 12.32
N ILE A 128 -19.42 -20.05 12.12
CA ILE A 128 -19.61 -19.40 10.81
C ILE A 128 -18.42 -18.50 10.47
N LEU A 129 -17.91 -17.76 11.46
CA LEU A 129 -16.78 -16.84 11.28
C LEU A 129 -15.45 -17.57 11.07
N LEU A 130 -15.29 -18.78 11.63
CA LEU A 130 -14.06 -19.57 11.59
C LEU A 130 -14.31 -20.94 10.92
N PRO A 131 -14.10 -21.08 9.60
CA PRO A 131 -14.38 -22.31 8.86
C PRO A 131 -13.59 -23.54 9.34
N GLU A 132 -12.39 -23.36 9.87
CA GLU A 132 -11.53 -24.45 10.35
C GLU A 132 -11.96 -24.98 11.73
N LEU A 133 -12.73 -24.19 12.48
CA LEU A 133 -13.18 -24.53 13.84
C LEU A 133 -14.18 -25.70 13.79
N GLN A 134 -13.89 -26.76 14.55
CA GLN A 134 -14.75 -27.94 14.70
C GLN A 134 -15.20 -28.16 16.14
N PHE A 135 -14.43 -27.69 17.13
CA PHE A 135 -14.72 -27.87 18.55
C PHE A 135 -14.58 -26.55 19.31
N ILE A 136 -15.55 -26.27 20.18
CA ILE A 136 -15.42 -25.24 21.21
C ILE A 136 -15.44 -25.95 22.56
N LEU A 137 -14.43 -25.71 23.38
CA LEU A 137 -14.22 -26.37 24.66
C LEU A 137 -14.39 -25.39 25.82
N LEU A 138 -14.78 -25.92 26.98
CA LEU A 138 -14.88 -25.14 28.23
C LEU A 138 -14.54 -26.06 29.41
N PHE A 139 -13.56 -25.66 30.22
CA PHE A 139 -13.30 -26.31 31.50
C PHE A 139 -14.06 -25.62 32.63
N ILE A 140 -14.72 -26.42 33.47
CA ILE A 140 -15.51 -25.98 34.61
C ILE A 140 -15.03 -26.69 35.88
N PRO A 141 -14.97 -26.03 37.04
CA PRO A 141 -14.69 -26.67 38.33
C PRO A 141 -15.68 -27.83 38.66
N PRO A 142 -15.32 -28.78 39.54
CA PRO A 142 -16.11 -30.00 39.76
C PRO A 142 -17.23 -29.79 40.80
N GLU A 143 -18.50 -29.79 40.34
CA GLU A 143 -19.81 -29.99 41.02
C GLU A 143 -20.08 -29.18 42.33
N GLU A 144 -21.17 -28.43 42.55
CA GLU A 144 -22.60 -28.71 42.34
C GLU A 144 -23.40 -27.41 42.06
N ARG A 145 -24.41 -27.51 41.18
CA ARG A 145 -25.36 -26.45 40.73
C ARG A 145 -24.82 -25.41 39.76
N LEU A 146 -24.58 -25.84 38.52
CA LEU A 146 -24.59 -24.92 37.40
C LEU A 146 -25.83 -25.23 36.56
N GLU A 147 -26.93 -24.54 36.87
CA GLU A 147 -28.04 -24.33 35.94
C GLU A 147 -27.56 -23.38 34.83
N LEU A 148 -26.53 -23.77 34.09
CA LEU A 148 -26.21 -23.09 32.86
C LEU A 148 -27.09 -23.72 31.78
N ASP A 149 -27.99 -22.92 31.23
CA ASP A 149 -28.68 -23.19 29.96
C ASP A 149 -27.71 -23.50 28.78
N LEU A 150 -26.39 -23.48 29.01
CA LEU A 150 -25.35 -24.05 28.14
C LEU A 150 -25.48 -25.56 27.91
N GLY A 151 -26.21 -26.28 28.78
CA GLY A 151 -26.38 -27.74 28.71
C GLY A 151 -26.99 -28.26 27.40
N ASN A 152 -27.69 -27.41 26.64
CA ASN A 152 -28.21 -27.76 25.32
C ASN A 152 -27.14 -27.70 24.22
N VAL A 153 -26.10 -26.86 24.40
CA VAL A 153 -25.06 -26.61 23.39
C VAL A 153 -23.86 -27.52 23.60
N PHE A 154 -23.42 -27.72 24.84
CA PHE A 154 -22.21 -28.47 25.17
C PHE A 154 -22.50 -29.88 25.70
N GLU A 155 -21.64 -30.84 25.34
CA GLU A 155 -21.64 -32.21 25.86
C GLU A 155 -20.49 -32.40 26.87
N ARG A 156 -20.73 -33.19 27.93
CA ARG A 156 -19.70 -33.55 28.91
C ARG A 156 -18.75 -34.58 28.31
N MET A 157 -17.45 -34.26 28.23
CA MET A 157 -16.42 -35.23 27.86
C MET A 157 -16.00 -36.04 29.09
N LEU A 158 -15.93 -37.36 28.92
CA LEU A 158 -15.52 -38.27 29.99
C LEU A 158 -13.98 -38.33 30.09
N PRO A 159 -13.40 -38.06 31.27
CA PRO A 159 -11.97 -38.24 31.49
C PRO A 159 -11.61 -39.73 31.44
N VAL A 160 -10.37 -40.03 31.07
CA VAL A 160 -9.79 -41.37 31.15
C VAL A 160 -9.77 -41.82 32.61
N ALA A 161 -10.20 -43.05 32.88
CA ALA A 161 -10.24 -43.61 34.24
C ALA A 161 -8.86 -43.52 34.92
N GLY A 162 -8.80 -42.92 36.12
CA GLY A 162 -7.55 -42.70 36.86
C GLY A 162 -6.77 -41.43 36.48
N SER A 163 -7.31 -40.59 35.58
CA SER A 163 -6.75 -39.25 35.32
C SER A 163 -6.94 -38.33 36.53
N PRO A 164 -5.97 -37.43 36.83
CA PRO A 164 -6.15 -36.39 37.85
C PRO A 164 -7.34 -35.47 37.54
N MET A 165 -7.83 -35.44 36.29
CA MET A 165 -8.98 -34.63 35.88
C MET A 165 -10.33 -35.21 36.31
N GLU A 166 -10.38 -36.48 36.71
CA GLU A 166 -11.62 -37.15 37.17
C GLU A 166 -12.23 -36.48 38.41
N ARG A 167 -11.42 -35.79 39.21
CA ARG A 167 -11.86 -35.03 40.40
C ARG A 167 -11.54 -33.53 40.35
N GLY A 168 -10.96 -33.07 39.23
CA GLY A 168 -10.36 -31.73 39.13
C GLY A 168 -11.21 -30.74 38.34
N PHE A 169 -11.59 -31.07 37.11
CA PHE A 169 -12.38 -30.19 36.23
C PHE A 169 -13.28 -31.03 35.33
N THR A 170 -14.48 -30.53 35.05
CA THR A 170 -15.37 -31.05 34.02
C THR A 170 -15.10 -30.36 32.69
N LEU A 171 -14.80 -31.13 31.65
CA LEU A 171 -14.65 -30.63 30.28
C LEU A 171 -15.97 -30.71 29.54
N LEU A 172 -16.43 -29.57 29.05
CA LEU A 172 -17.56 -29.43 28.15
C LEU A 172 -17.06 -29.20 26.72
N ALA A 173 -17.65 -29.88 25.75
CA ALA A 173 -17.30 -29.77 24.33
C ALA A 173 -18.55 -29.53 23.48
N CYS A 174 -18.50 -28.52 22.62
CA CYS A 174 -19.49 -28.31 21.58
C CYS A 174 -18.89 -28.68 20.22
N PRO A 175 -19.27 -29.83 19.63
CA PRO A 175 -18.91 -30.15 18.26
C PRO A 175 -19.73 -29.31 17.28
N ARG A 176 -19.08 -28.79 16.22
CA ARG A 176 -19.71 -27.94 15.20
C ARG A 176 -20.98 -28.56 14.63
N GLN A 177 -20.99 -29.87 14.39
CA GLN A 177 -22.11 -30.60 13.79
C GLN A 177 -23.44 -30.42 14.53
N ARG A 178 -23.42 -30.13 15.84
CA ARG A 178 -24.65 -29.84 16.61
C ARG A 178 -25.30 -28.51 16.27
N CYS A 179 -24.48 -27.49 15.99
CA CYS A 179 -24.97 -26.13 15.73
C CYS A 179 -24.98 -25.79 14.23
N HIS A 180 -24.14 -26.47 13.44
CA HIS A 180 -23.92 -26.22 12.03
C HIS A 180 -23.45 -27.51 11.32
N PRO A 181 -24.38 -28.39 10.89
CA PRO A 181 -24.07 -29.70 10.33
C PRO A 181 -23.31 -29.62 9.01
N GLN A 182 -22.62 -30.72 8.67
CA GLN A 182 -21.96 -30.88 7.38
C GLN A 182 -22.98 -31.05 6.26
N LEU A 183 -22.75 -30.36 5.13
CA LEU A 183 -23.61 -30.51 3.97
C LEU A 183 -23.27 -31.79 3.23
N TYR A 184 -24.30 -32.49 2.75
CA TYR A 184 -24.12 -33.62 1.87
C TYR A 184 -24.07 -33.13 0.42
N VAL A 185 -22.97 -33.43 -0.27
CA VAL A 185 -22.74 -33.03 -1.66
C VAL A 185 -22.89 -34.24 -2.57
N ARG A 186 -23.70 -34.11 -3.62
CA ARG A 186 -23.93 -35.14 -4.63
C ARG A 186 -23.98 -34.54 -6.04
N GLN A 187 -24.03 -35.40 -7.04
CA GLN A 187 -24.28 -34.97 -8.42
C GLN A 187 -25.67 -34.30 -8.53
N ALA A 188 -25.73 -33.23 -9.32
CA ALA A 188 -26.95 -32.49 -9.63
C ALA A 188 -27.91 -33.31 -10.50
N ARG A 189 -29.20 -32.97 -10.45
CA ARG A 189 -30.27 -33.58 -11.25
C ARG A 189 -31.19 -32.47 -11.76
N MET A 190 -31.92 -32.75 -12.85
CA MET A 190 -32.92 -31.82 -13.38
C MET A 190 -34.04 -31.47 -12.38
N GLU A 191 -34.34 -32.39 -11.45
CA GLU A 191 -35.31 -32.16 -10.36
C GLU A 191 -34.87 -31.05 -9.39
N ASP A 192 -33.57 -30.79 -9.28
CA ASP A 192 -33.02 -29.78 -8.38
C ASP A 192 -33.22 -28.35 -8.93
N TYR A 193 -33.64 -28.19 -10.20
CA TYR A 193 -33.76 -26.88 -10.85
C TYR A 193 -34.69 -25.91 -10.12
N ASP A 194 -35.85 -26.39 -9.66
CA ASP A 194 -36.84 -25.54 -8.98
C ASP A 194 -36.29 -25.00 -7.65
N ASP A 195 -35.57 -25.83 -6.90
CA ASP A 195 -34.91 -25.44 -5.65
C ASP A 195 -33.77 -24.43 -5.92
N LEU A 196 -32.96 -24.68 -6.94
CA LEU A 196 -31.85 -23.80 -7.31
C LEU A 196 -32.34 -22.43 -7.80
N MET A 197 -33.49 -22.37 -8.46
CA MET A 197 -34.09 -21.10 -8.87
C MET A 197 -34.48 -20.23 -7.67
N LEU A 198 -34.82 -20.82 -6.52
CA LEU A 198 -35.09 -20.06 -5.28
C LEU A 198 -33.83 -19.39 -4.71
N ILE A 199 -32.66 -19.96 -4.95
CA ILE A 199 -31.35 -19.40 -4.55
C ILE A 199 -30.86 -18.40 -5.60
N TRP A 200 -31.07 -18.72 -6.88
CA TRP A 200 -30.62 -17.93 -8.02
C TRP A 200 -31.39 -16.62 -8.20
N THR A 201 -32.69 -16.62 -7.86
CA THR A 201 -33.56 -15.45 -8.09
C THR A 201 -33.25 -14.26 -7.17
N PRO A 202 -32.95 -14.44 -5.87
CA PRO A 202 -32.49 -13.37 -4.98
C PRO A 202 -31.04 -12.92 -5.20
N GLN A 203 -30.15 -13.81 -5.66
CA GLN A 203 -28.69 -13.59 -5.71
C GLN A 203 -28.18 -12.76 -6.93
N SER A 204 -29.04 -12.02 -7.64
CA SER A 204 -28.74 -10.77 -8.38
C SER A 204 -29.23 -10.70 -9.84
N GLU A 205 -29.79 -9.54 -10.23
CA GLU A 205 -29.95 -9.08 -11.62
C GLU A 205 -28.61 -9.07 -12.39
N THR A 206 -27.48 -8.86 -11.70
CA THR A 206 -26.12 -8.81 -12.28
C THR A 206 -25.63 -10.19 -12.74
N LEU A 207 -25.92 -11.28 -12.03
CA LEU A 207 -25.56 -12.63 -12.48
C LEU A 207 -26.43 -13.07 -13.66
N LYS A 208 -27.70 -12.64 -13.70
CA LYS A 208 -28.59 -12.83 -14.85
C LYS A 208 -28.11 -12.07 -16.09
N GLU A 209 -27.56 -10.86 -15.94
CA GLU A 209 -26.92 -10.11 -17.03
C GLU A 209 -25.62 -10.75 -17.54
N ILE A 210 -24.79 -11.30 -16.64
CA ILE A 210 -23.47 -11.87 -16.99
C ILE A 210 -23.59 -13.24 -17.64
N TYR A 211 -24.44 -14.11 -17.09
CA TYR A 211 -24.53 -15.50 -17.52
C TYR A 211 -25.74 -15.74 -18.45
N GLY A 212 -26.86 -15.04 -18.24
CA GLY A 212 -28.11 -15.23 -19.01
C GLY A 212 -29.15 -16.07 -18.28
N GLU A 213 -30.44 -15.92 -18.64
CA GLU A 213 -31.57 -16.50 -17.90
C GLU A 213 -31.66 -18.04 -17.95
N TYR A 214 -31.01 -18.70 -18.90
CA TYR A 214 -31.11 -20.16 -19.12
C TYR A 214 -29.84 -20.96 -18.76
N VAL A 215 -28.83 -20.33 -18.15
CA VAL A 215 -27.52 -20.98 -17.92
C VAL A 215 -27.59 -22.20 -17.02
N LEU A 216 -28.45 -22.18 -15.99
CA LEU A 216 -28.61 -23.34 -15.11
C LEU A 216 -29.12 -24.57 -15.87
N VAL A 217 -30.05 -24.38 -16.81
CA VAL A 217 -30.57 -25.47 -17.66
C VAL A 217 -29.47 -25.98 -18.58
N ASP A 218 -28.75 -25.08 -19.26
CA ASP A 218 -27.65 -25.45 -20.15
C ASP A 218 -26.53 -26.21 -19.43
N LEU A 219 -26.24 -25.86 -18.17
CA LEU A 219 -25.20 -26.53 -17.36
C LEU A 219 -25.64 -27.91 -16.86
N LEU A 220 -26.93 -28.08 -16.53
CA LEU A 220 -27.50 -29.37 -16.13
C LEU A 220 -27.71 -30.31 -17.34
N GLU A 221 -28.02 -29.78 -18.52
CA GLU A 221 -28.21 -30.58 -19.75
C GLU A 221 -26.89 -31.03 -20.40
N ARG A 222 -25.79 -30.28 -20.20
CA ARG A 222 -24.48 -30.55 -20.82
C ARG A 222 -23.54 -31.38 -19.93
N GLU A 223 -24.09 -32.18 -19.03
CA GLU A 223 -23.32 -33.10 -18.19
C GLU A 223 -22.62 -34.19 -19.04
N GLY A 224 -21.34 -34.43 -18.75
CA GLY A 224 -20.50 -35.40 -19.44
C GLY A 224 -19.14 -35.58 -18.76
N GLU A 225 -18.21 -36.34 -19.35
CA GLU A 225 -16.88 -36.57 -18.73
C GLU A 225 -16.09 -35.27 -18.48
N GLU A 226 -16.33 -34.23 -19.28
CA GLU A 226 -15.63 -32.94 -19.18
C GLU A 226 -16.34 -31.90 -18.30
N ASN A 227 -17.68 -31.93 -18.22
CA ASN A 227 -18.48 -30.97 -17.46
C ASN A 227 -19.33 -31.70 -16.43
N GLN A 228 -19.21 -31.31 -15.17
CA GLN A 228 -19.86 -31.98 -14.04
C GLN A 228 -20.58 -30.94 -13.19
N ALA A 229 -21.73 -31.32 -12.63
CA ALA A 229 -22.53 -30.44 -11.79
C ALA A 229 -22.81 -31.12 -10.45
N ALA A 230 -22.66 -30.36 -9.37
CA ALA A 230 -22.85 -30.82 -8.00
C ALA A 230 -23.86 -29.94 -7.28
N VAL A 231 -24.69 -30.54 -6.43
CA VAL A 231 -25.57 -29.85 -5.49
C VAL A 231 -25.25 -30.27 -4.06
N CYS A 232 -25.44 -29.34 -3.13
CA CYS A 232 -25.50 -29.67 -1.71
C CYS A 232 -26.96 -29.71 -1.26
N GLU A 233 -27.34 -30.73 -0.48
CA GLU A 233 -28.72 -30.91 -0.01
C GLU A 233 -28.81 -30.91 1.52
N VAL A 234 -29.91 -30.34 2.01
CA VAL A 234 -30.33 -30.38 3.41
C VAL A 234 -31.77 -30.84 3.44
N ASP A 235 -32.06 -31.91 4.17
CA ASP A 235 -33.40 -32.52 4.28
C ASP A 235 -34.09 -32.78 2.92
N GLY A 236 -33.29 -33.11 1.89
CA GLY A 236 -33.76 -33.41 0.53
C GLY A 236 -34.04 -32.20 -0.35
N THR A 237 -33.76 -30.97 0.11
CA THR A 237 -33.85 -29.73 -0.70
C THR A 237 -32.44 -29.30 -1.12
N ALA A 238 -32.24 -28.91 -2.37
CA ALA A 238 -30.96 -28.39 -2.84
C ALA A 238 -30.74 -26.96 -2.29
N VAL A 239 -29.64 -26.76 -1.55
CA VAL A 239 -29.29 -25.47 -0.91
C VAL A 239 -28.04 -24.81 -1.49
N GLY A 240 -27.46 -25.40 -2.55
CA GLY A 240 -26.33 -24.84 -3.29
C GLY A 240 -25.95 -25.68 -4.49
N PHE A 241 -25.20 -25.07 -5.41
CA PHE A 241 -24.82 -25.61 -6.71
C PHE A 241 -23.39 -25.23 -7.10
N MET A 242 -22.66 -26.16 -7.71
CA MET A 242 -21.32 -25.97 -8.25
C MET A 242 -21.18 -26.65 -9.61
N SER A 243 -20.78 -25.89 -10.63
CA SER A 243 -20.46 -26.40 -11.96
C SER A 243 -18.95 -26.46 -12.17
N LEU A 244 -18.46 -27.61 -12.63
CA LEU A 244 -17.05 -27.93 -12.81
C LEU A 244 -16.75 -28.25 -14.28
N CYS A 245 -15.55 -27.89 -14.74
CA CYS A 245 -15.08 -28.18 -16.10
C CYS A 245 -13.59 -28.53 -16.11
N SER A 246 -13.21 -29.60 -16.82
CA SER A 246 -11.81 -30.01 -16.97
C SER A 246 -11.05 -29.22 -18.04
N HIS A 247 -11.75 -28.56 -18.96
CA HIS A 247 -11.13 -27.81 -20.06
C HIS A 247 -10.83 -26.36 -19.66
N VAL A 248 -9.55 -26.08 -19.36
CA VAL A 248 -9.06 -24.77 -18.93
C VAL A 248 -8.10 -24.18 -19.98
N ASN A 249 -8.28 -22.90 -20.34
CA ASN A 249 -7.36 -22.19 -21.23
C ASN A 249 -6.11 -21.74 -20.44
N ILE A 250 -5.16 -22.67 -20.26
CA ILE A 250 -3.94 -22.45 -19.48
C ILE A 250 -3.05 -21.37 -20.11
N SER A 251 -2.95 -21.33 -21.44
CA SER A 251 -2.16 -20.33 -22.15
C SER A 251 -2.60 -18.90 -21.82
N LEU A 252 -3.92 -18.64 -21.82
CA LEU A 252 -4.44 -17.33 -21.45
C LEU A 252 -4.09 -16.95 -20.00
N PHE A 253 -4.12 -17.92 -19.08
CA PHE A 253 -3.80 -17.67 -17.68
C PHE A 253 -2.30 -17.42 -17.46
N GLN A 254 -1.43 -18.15 -18.18
CA GLN A 254 0.02 -17.93 -18.15
C GLN A 254 0.44 -16.57 -18.71
N GLU A 255 -0.33 -16.02 -19.67
CA GLU A 255 -0.13 -14.66 -20.19
C GLU A 255 -0.63 -13.57 -19.23
N CYS A 256 -1.62 -13.87 -18.40
CA CYS A 256 -2.34 -12.90 -17.59
C CYS A 256 -1.94 -12.86 -16.11
N PHE A 257 -1.36 -13.93 -15.57
CA PHE A 257 -1.07 -14.07 -14.13
C PHE A 257 0.33 -14.65 -13.90
N ASP A 258 0.94 -14.27 -12.77
CA ASP A 258 2.13 -14.95 -12.27
C ASP A 258 1.74 -16.31 -11.67
N LEU A 259 1.97 -17.35 -12.47
CA LEU A 259 1.69 -18.74 -12.12
C LEU A 259 2.97 -19.53 -11.84
N GLY A 260 4.12 -18.87 -11.73
CA GLY A 260 5.39 -19.49 -11.36
C GLY A 260 5.27 -20.37 -10.10
N PRO A 261 4.64 -19.88 -9.01
CA PRO A 261 4.42 -20.65 -7.78
C PRO A 261 3.58 -21.93 -7.94
N PHE A 262 2.76 -22.01 -8.98
CA PHE A 262 1.90 -23.15 -9.30
C PHE A 262 2.37 -23.92 -10.54
N HIS A 263 3.64 -23.74 -10.92
CA HIS A 263 4.25 -24.38 -12.08
C HIS A 263 3.44 -24.19 -13.38
N GLY A 264 2.89 -22.99 -13.58
CA GLY A 264 2.09 -22.66 -14.76
C GLY A 264 0.77 -23.43 -14.87
N LEU A 265 0.26 -24.00 -13.77
CA LEU A 265 -0.90 -24.91 -13.73
C LEU A 265 -0.67 -26.27 -14.44
N CYS A 266 0.59 -26.61 -14.69
CA CYS A 266 1.02 -27.86 -15.33
C CYS A 266 1.74 -28.77 -14.33
N LYS A 267 1.80 -30.07 -14.64
CA LYS A 267 2.67 -30.99 -13.90
C LYS A 267 4.14 -30.73 -14.28
N PRO A 268 5.11 -30.87 -13.36
CA PRO A 268 6.52 -30.73 -13.68
C PRO A 268 6.97 -31.70 -14.79
N HIS A 269 7.74 -31.19 -15.76
CA HIS A 269 8.31 -31.98 -16.86
C HIS A 269 9.81 -31.68 -17.04
N PRO A 270 10.65 -32.68 -17.38
CA PRO A 270 12.10 -32.48 -17.51
C PRO A 270 12.53 -31.47 -18.59
N GLU A 271 11.66 -31.21 -19.57
CA GLU A 271 11.90 -30.26 -20.67
C GLU A 271 11.33 -28.85 -20.39
N ASP A 272 10.91 -28.58 -19.15
CA ASP A 272 10.43 -27.24 -18.78
C ASP A 272 11.58 -26.23 -18.80
N ILE A 273 11.32 -25.07 -19.38
CA ILE A 273 12.30 -23.97 -19.48
C ILE A 273 11.88 -22.89 -18.47
N LEU A 274 12.44 -22.98 -17.26
CA LEU A 274 12.07 -22.11 -16.13
C LEU A 274 13.03 -20.92 -15.93
N LYS A 275 14.28 -20.98 -16.44
CA LYS A 275 15.30 -19.92 -16.33
C LYS A 275 16.20 -19.88 -17.57
N VAL A 276 16.76 -18.71 -17.88
CA VAL A 276 17.78 -18.55 -18.93
C VAL A 276 19.06 -19.28 -18.51
N PRO A 277 19.68 -20.12 -19.36
CA PRO A 277 21.02 -20.64 -19.09
C PRO A 277 22.00 -19.48 -18.98
N ARG A 278 22.69 -19.35 -17.85
CA ARG A 278 23.80 -18.40 -17.74
C ARG A 278 24.84 -18.78 -18.78
N LYS A 279 25.10 -17.91 -19.78
CA LYS A 279 26.29 -18.08 -20.62
C LYS A 279 27.51 -18.11 -19.70
N PRO A 280 28.44 -19.06 -19.85
CA PRO A 280 29.67 -19.03 -19.08
C PRO A 280 30.38 -17.71 -19.38
N SER A 281 30.67 -16.94 -18.33
CA SER A 281 31.49 -15.74 -18.44
C SER A 281 32.82 -16.14 -19.06
N VAL A 282 33.19 -15.48 -20.17
CA VAL A 282 34.55 -15.52 -20.70
C VAL A 282 35.47 -15.14 -19.54
N GLN A 283 36.19 -16.13 -19.03
CA GLN A 283 37.23 -15.93 -18.05
C GLN A 283 38.31 -15.12 -18.76
N GLY A 284 38.41 -13.84 -18.43
CA GLY A 284 39.57 -13.04 -18.80
C GLY A 284 40.80 -13.71 -18.20
N ASP A 285 41.69 -14.19 -19.07
CA ASP A 285 42.97 -14.75 -18.71
C ASP A 285 43.72 -13.75 -17.83
N LYS A 286 44.07 -14.20 -16.61
CA LYS A 286 45.12 -13.59 -15.82
C LYS A 286 46.45 -14.09 -16.39
N ASP A 287 47.27 -13.14 -16.78
CA ASP A 287 48.70 -13.31 -17.04
C ASP A 287 49.37 -14.10 -15.90
N GLU A 288 49.86 -15.31 -16.20
CA GLU A 288 51.06 -15.85 -15.60
C GLU A 288 51.91 -16.57 -16.65
N SER A 289 53.16 -16.15 -16.73
CA SER A 289 54.24 -16.61 -17.60
C SER A 289 54.67 -18.06 -17.36
N ASN A 290 54.82 -18.86 -18.42
CA ASN A 290 56.09 -19.50 -18.82
C ASN A 290 55.93 -20.52 -19.98
N GLN A 291 56.75 -20.33 -21.03
CA GLN A 291 57.42 -21.28 -21.96
C GLN A 291 56.75 -22.67 -22.18
N THR A 292 56.52 -23.17 -23.41
CA THR A 292 57.51 -23.45 -24.46
C THR A 292 56.81 -23.91 -25.76
N SER A 293 57.44 -23.60 -26.89
CA SER A 293 57.20 -23.93 -28.30
C SER A 293 56.58 -25.29 -28.67
N GLU A 294 55.67 -25.34 -29.66
CA GLU A 294 55.94 -25.76 -31.06
C GLU A 294 54.67 -25.84 -31.94
N LYS A 295 54.88 -25.60 -33.24
CA LYS A 295 54.01 -25.56 -34.45
C LYS A 295 53.05 -26.77 -34.65
N PRO A 296 51.94 -26.68 -35.44
CA PRO A 296 52.02 -26.73 -36.92
C PRO A 296 50.94 -25.98 -37.76
N GLU A 297 51.24 -25.96 -39.07
CA GLU A 297 50.54 -25.44 -40.25
C GLU A 297 49.26 -26.23 -40.66
N PRO A 298 48.49 -25.74 -41.67
CA PRO A 298 47.09 -26.10 -41.94
C PRO A 298 46.88 -27.10 -43.10
N VAL A 299 45.60 -27.31 -43.49
CA VAL A 299 45.07 -27.55 -44.87
C VAL A 299 44.16 -28.80 -45.06
N SER A 300 42.88 -28.53 -45.42
CA SER A 300 41.98 -29.25 -46.39
C SER A 300 41.47 -30.68 -46.02
N SER A 301 40.39 -31.25 -46.57
CA SER A 301 39.25 -30.85 -47.44
C SER A 301 38.31 -32.07 -47.63
N GLN A 302 37.17 -31.84 -48.30
CA GLN A 302 36.32 -32.79 -49.09
C GLN A 302 35.11 -33.44 -48.35
N ASN A 303 33.85 -33.10 -48.68
CA ASN A 303 33.03 -33.40 -49.90
C ASN A 303 32.41 -34.83 -49.81
N LEU A 304 31.16 -35.18 -50.16
CA LEU A 304 30.15 -34.71 -51.14
C LEU A 304 28.72 -35.27 -50.84
N GLU A 305 27.72 -34.48 -51.22
CA GLU A 305 26.42 -34.73 -51.92
C GLU A 305 25.62 -36.06 -51.87
N HIS A 306 24.27 -35.95 -51.77
CA HIS A 306 23.34 -36.13 -52.92
C HIS A 306 21.87 -35.71 -52.66
N VAL A 307 21.20 -35.21 -53.71
CA VAL A 307 19.76 -34.83 -53.90
C VAL A 307 19.37 -35.38 -55.29
N PRO A 308 18.15 -35.93 -55.59
CA PRO A 308 16.97 -35.17 -56.09
C PRO A 308 15.59 -35.82 -55.76
N GLY A 309 14.40 -35.29 -56.02
CA GLY A 309 13.93 -34.10 -56.72
C GLY A 309 12.37 -34.04 -56.79
N ALA A 310 11.94 -32.85 -57.23
CA ALA A 310 10.67 -32.22 -57.65
C ALA A 310 9.34 -32.96 -57.99
N ASP A 311 8.28 -32.11 -57.89
CA ASP A 311 7.04 -31.97 -58.70
C ASP A 311 5.78 -32.82 -58.46
N ALA A 312 4.66 -32.17 -58.12
CA ALA A 312 3.59 -31.85 -59.10
C ALA A 312 2.31 -31.26 -58.45
N ALA A 313 1.68 -30.35 -59.19
CA ALA A 313 0.49 -29.57 -58.91
C ALA A 313 -0.84 -30.36 -58.90
N VAL A 314 -1.94 -29.72 -58.44
CA VAL A 314 -3.24 -29.53 -59.14
C VAL A 314 -4.38 -29.19 -58.14
N GLN A 315 -4.91 -27.96 -58.27
CA GLN A 315 -6.25 -27.45 -57.84
C GLN A 315 -7.37 -28.02 -58.76
N PRO A 316 -8.73 -27.84 -58.62
CA PRO A 316 -9.46 -26.74 -57.94
C PRO A 316 -10.89 -27.04 -57.36
N HIS A 317 -11.51 -25.98 -56.80
CA HIS A 317 -12.96 -25.63 -56.70
C HIS A 317 -13.90 -26.45 -55.79
N GLY A 318 -14.84 -25.88 -55.01
CA GLY A 318 -15.37 -24.53 -54.74
C GLY A 318 -16.62 -24.75 -53.84
N ALA A 319 -16.99 -23.98 -52.81
CA ALA A 319 -17.26 -22.55 -52.62
C ALA A 319 -18.69 -22.38 -52.02
N LEU A 320 -18.82 -21.44 -51.05
CA LEU A 320 -19.98 -20.62 -50.59
C LEU A 320 -20.21 -20.74 -49.06
N ALA A 321 -19.81 -19.77 -48.21
CA ALA A 321 -20.29 -18.39 -47.93
C ALA A 321 -20.87 -18.36 -46.49
N VAL A 322 -20.54 -17.45 -45.56
CA VAL A 322 -21.04 -16.05 -45.46
C VAL A 322 -20.27 -15.20 -44.37
N SER A 323 -19.80 -14.01 -44.78
CA SER A 323 -19.56 -12.65 -44.16
C SER A 323 -18.97 -12.40 -42.74
N GLN A 324 -17.81 -11.70 -42.61
CA GLN A 324 -17.51 -10.23 -42.37
C GLN A 324 -17.47 -9.82 -40.87
N ALA A 325 -16.53 -9.00 -40.35
CA ALA A 325 -15.86 -7.81 -40.91
C ALA A 325 -14.43 -7.52 -40.35
N GLU A 326 -13.65 -6.77 -41.15
CA GLU A 326 -12.20 -6.52 -41.09
C GLU A 326 -11.80 -5.11 -40.56
N LEU A 327 -10.53 -4.95 -40.16
CA LEU A 327 -9.78 -3.68 -40.05
C LEU A 327 -8.88 -3.52 -41.30
N PRO A 328 -8.61 -2.28 -41.80
CA PRO A 328 -7.81 -2.09 -43.01
C PRO A 328 -6.31 -1.90 -42.72
N ALA A 329 -5.49 -2.52 -43.59
CA ALA A 329 -4.07 -2.20 -43.79
C ALA A 329 -3.90 -1.51 -45.15
N GLY A 330 -2.99 -0.54 -45.22
CA GLY A 330 -2.57 0.13 -46.45
C GLY A 330 -1.05 0.25 -46.48
N ASP A 331 -0.46 -0.32 -47.53
CA ASP A 331 0.97 -0.43 -47.80
C ASP A 331 1.49 0.78 -48.62
N GLY A 332 2.78 1.11 -48.49
CA GLY A 332 3.44 2.15 -49.29
C GLY A 332 4.93 2.33 -48.99
N SER A 333 5.78 1.78 -49.85
CA SER A 333 7.25 1.83 -49.84
C SER A 333 7.86 3.23 -50.06
N SER A 334 8.99 3.55 -49.41
CA SER A 334 10.30 3.82 -50.07
C SER A 334 11.35 4.50 -49.17
N THR A 335 12.62 4.08 -49.39
CA THR A 335 13.92 4.77 -49.19
C THR A 335 14.48 4.99 -47.78
N GLY A 336 15.68 4.44 -47.57
CA GLY A 336 16.42 4.51 -46.32
C GLY A 336 17.29 5.76 -46.15
N SER A 337 17.73 5.98 -44.91
CA SER A 337 18.91 6.75 -44.55
C SER A 337 19.44 6.23 -43.21
N GLN A 338 20.71 5.83 -43.20
CA GLN A 338 21.47 5.55 -41.99
C GLN A 338 21.62 6.82 -41.15
N GLY A 339 21.64 6.68 -39.82
CA GLY A 339 21.86 7.78 -38.88
C GLY A 339 21.98 7.26 -37.45
N SER A 340 23.22 7.01 -37.04
CA SER A 340 23.72 6.60 -35.73
C SER A 340 22.99 7.20 -34.50
N ALA A 341 22.43 6.33 -33.64
CA ALA A 341 21.99 6.69 -32.29
C ALA A 341 23.03 6.16 -31.27
N ALA A 342 23.51 7.07 -30.41
CA ALA A 342 24.41 6.79 -29.30
C ALA A 342 23.70 5.98 -28.18
N PRO A 343 24.44 5.21 -27.36
CA PRO A 343 23.85 4.19 -26.50
C PRO A 343 23.24 4.83 -25.24
N LEU A 344 21.93 4.63 -25.05
CA LEU A 344 21.28 4.82 -23.77
C LEU A 344 21.63 3.62 -22.87
N LEU A 345 22.07 3.93 -21.66
CA LEU A 345 22.35 2.96 -20.61
C LEU A 345 21.07 2.17 -20.30
N GLU A 346 21.06 0.91 -20.73
CA GLU A 346 20.13 -0.10 -20.29
C GLU A 346 20.32 -0.27 -18.77
N THR A 347 19.37 0.25 -17.98
CA THR A 347 19.08 -0.36 -16.69
C THR A 347 18.52 -1.75 -16.99
N ASP A 348 19.00 -2.77 -16.27
CA ASP A 348 18.69 -4.20 -16.47
C ASP A 348 17.19 -4.49 -16.67
N GLY A 349 16.72 -4.30 -17.89
CA GLY A 349 15.51 -4.89 -18.42
C GLY A 349 15.87 -6.30 -18.81
N GLN A 350 15.86 -7.20 -17.83
CA GLN A 350 15.88 -8.63 -18.07
C GLN A 350 14.71 -8.92 -19.02
N GLY A 351 14.98 -9.18 -20.30
CA GLY A 351 13.92 -9.48 -21.26
C GLY A 351 13.05 -10.61 -20.72
N ASP A 352 11.75 -10.35 -20.56
CA ASP A 352 10.77 -11.32 -20.05
C ASP A 352 10.70 -12.53 -20.99
N VAL A 353 11.53 -13.55 -20.74
CA VAL A 353 11.30 -14.88 -21.30
C VAL A 353 10.23 -15.53 -20.44
N HIS A 354 9.02 -15.63 -20.98
CA HIS A 354 7.96 -16.38 -20.31
C HIS A 354 8.39 -17.85 -20.14
N PRO A 355 8.29 -18.43 -18.93
CA PRO A 355 8.60 -19.82 -18.72
C PRO A 355 7.71 -20.72 -19.59
N VAL A 356 8.31 -21.71 -20.24
CA VAL A 356 7.60 -22.64 -21.12
C VAL A 356 7.40 -23.95 -20.36
N TYR A 357 6.13 -24.27 -20.08
CA TYR A 357 5.71 -25.49 -19.41
C TYR A 357 5.28 -26.53 -20.46
N ARG A 358 5.89 -27.71 -20.44
CA ARG A 358 5.59 -28.83 -21.36
C ARG A 358 4.82 -29.97 -20.72
N GLY A 359 4.62 -29.92 -19.40
CA GLY A 359 3.84 -30.93 -18.70
C GLY A 359 2.35 -30.89 -19.00
N ALA A 360 1.67 -32.01 -18.74
CA ALA A 360 0.21 -32.10 -18.86
C ALA A 360 -0.50 -31.13 -17.91
N SER A 361 -1.71 -30.70 -18.28
CA SER A 361 -2.56 -29.85 -17.44
C SER A 361 -2.78 -30.50 -16.07
N ASN A 362 -2.64 -29.74 -14.99
CA ASN A 362 -2.90 -30.21 -13.63
C ASN A 362 -4.15 -29.56 -13.00
N VAL A 363 -5.02 -28.96 -13.81
CA VAL A 363 -6.07 -28.05 -13.34
C VAL A 363 -7.44 -28.36 -13.93
N PHE A 364 -8.49 -28.16 -13.13
CA PHE A 364 -9.89 -28.01 -13.56
C PHE A 364 -10.45 -26.68 -13.01
N CYS A 365 -11.58 -26.20 -13.55
CA CYS A 365 -12.16 -24.93 -13.13
C CYS A 365 -13.60 -25.05 -12.58
N ILE A 366 -13.92 -24.19 -11.62
CA ILE A 366 -15.28 -23.90 -11.18
C ILE A 366 -15.84 -22.81 -12.09
N ARG A 367 -16.87 -23.14 -12.88
CA ARG A 367 -17.52 -22.21 -13.82
C ARG A 367 -18.60 -21.38 -13.14
N LEU A 368 -19.34 -22.00 -12.22
CA LEU A 368 -20.43 -21.37 -11.51
C LEU A 368 -20.52 -21.94 -10.10
N PHE A 369 -20.76 -21.07 -9.12
CA PHE A 369 -20.97 -21.44 -7.72
C PHE A 369 -22.04 -20.53 -7.11
N CYS A 370 -23.04 -21.13 -6.47
CA CYS A 370 -24.02 -20.42 -5.66
C CYS A 370 -24.42 -21.30 -4.47
N ILE A 371 -24.70 -20.68 -3.33
CA ILE A 371 -25.13 -21.37 -2.11
C ILE A 371 -26.01 -20.41 -1.32
N ASP A 372 -27.02 -20.92 -0.63
CA ASP A 372 -27.87 -20.11 0.26
C ASP A 372 -26.99 -19.48 1.37
N GLU A 373 -27.24 -18.21 1.65
CA GLU A 373 -26.50 -17.39 2.64
C GLU A 373 -26.36 -18.09 4.00
N LYS A 374 -27.36 -18.88 4.41
CA LYS A 374 -27.33 -19.61 5.69
C LYS A 374 -26.24 -20.68 5.76
N TYR A 375 -25.79 -21.17 4.61
CA TYR A 375 -24.88 -22.30 4.48
C TYR A 375 -23.53 -21.93 3.85
N GLU A 376 -23.31 -20.66 3.50
CA GLU A 376 -22.07 -20.17 2.87
C GLU A 376 -20.77 -20.63 3.57
N SER A 377 -20.78 -20.71 4.90
CA SER A 377 -19.61 -21.15 5.68
C SER A 377 -19.21 -22.62 5.48
N ARG A 378 -20.08 -23.42 4.84
CA ARG A 378 -19.87 -24.83 4.46
C ARG A 378 -19.52 -25.00 2.99
N SER A 379 -19.27 -23.91 2.26
CA SER A 379 -18.89 -23.94 0.84
C SER A 379 -17.70 -24.86 0.53
N LEU A 380 -16.76 -25.02 1.47
CA LEU A 380 -15.63 -25.96 1.37
C LEU A 380 -16.04 -27.43 1.20
N ASP A 381 -17.22 -27.83 1.65
CA ASP A 381 -17.71 -29.21 1.54
C ASP A 381 -17.81 -29.66 0.08
N PHE A 382 -18.04 -28.73 -0.86
CA PHE A 382 -18.05 -29.01 -2.30
C PHE A 382 -16.70 -29.45 -2.86
N LEU A 383 -15.59 -28.94 -2.32
CA LEU A 383 -14.26 -29.19 -2.88
C LEU A 383 -13.86 -30.67 -2.74
N GLN A 384 -14.29 -31.35 -1.67
CA GLN A 384 -14.07 -32.79 -1.50
C GLN A 384 -14.70 -33.58 -2.65
N TYR A 385 -15.94 -33.25 -3.03
CA TYR A 385 -16.61 -33.84 -4.18
C TYR A 385 -15.90 -33.47 -5.49
N ALA A 386 -15.55 -32.19 -5.69
CA ALA A 386 -14.92 -31.72 -6.93
C ALA A 386 -13.60 -32.45 -7.26
N PHE A 387 -12.73 -32.67 -6.28
CA PHE A 387 -11.48 -33.43 -6.48
C PHE A 387 -11.71 -34.94 -6.60
N SER A 388 -12.82 -35.47 -6.08
CA SER A 388 -13.18 -36.89 -6.29
C SER A 388 -13.59 -37.18 -7.74
N VAL A 389 -14.17 -36.18 -8.42
CA VAL A 389 -14.58 -36.25 -9.83
C VAL A 389 -13.37 -36.16 -10.77
N PHE A 390 -12.36 -35.35 -10.43
CA PHE A 390 -11.12 -35.20 -11.21
C PHE A 390 -9.88 -35.69 -10.43
N PRO A 391 -9.71 -37.01 -10.23
CA PRO A 391 -8.68 -37.56 -9.36
C PRO A 391 -7.25 -37.35 -9.88
N ASP A 392 -7.06 -37.06 -11.16
CA ASP A 392 -5.78 -36.83 -11.83
C ASP A 392 -5.27 -35.37 -11.75
N ARG A 393 -6.09 -34.44 -11.24
CA ARG A 393 -5.79 -33.00 -11.14
C ARG A 393 -5.58 -32.54 -9.70
N ASP A 394 -4.46 -31.85 -9.44
CA ASP A 394 -4.15 -31.34 -8.09
C ASP A 394 -4.58 -29.89 -7.88
N LEU A 395 -4.98 -29.17 -8.93
CA LEU A 395 -5.36 -27.76 -8.87
C LEU A 395 -6.82 -27.55 -9.30
N CYS A 396 -7.49 -26.65 -8.59
CA CYS A 396 -8.81 -26.14 -8.91
C CYS A 396 -8.72 -24.62 -9.07
N VAL A 397 -9.31 -24.05 -10.12
CA VAL A 397 -9.32 -22.60 -10.33
C VAL A 397 -10.71 -22.01 -10.45
N MET A 398 -10.88 -20.76 -10.02
CA MET A 398 -12.11 -20.01 -10.16
C MET A 398 -11.80 -18.59 -10.66
N LEU A 399 -12.55 -18.15 -11.67
CA LEU A 399 -12.49 -16.78 -12.18
C LEU A 399 -13.61 -15.95 -11.58
N VAL A 400 -13.26 -14.78 -11.05
CA VAL A 400 -14.20 -13.92 -10.33
C VAL A 400 -14.09 -12.48 -10.84
N PRO A 401 -15.19 -11.84 -11.26
CA PRO A 401 -15.12 -10.44 -11.72
C PRO A 401 -14.68 -9.48 -10.61
N HIS A 402 -13.93 -8.43 -10.97
CA HIS A 402 -13.35 -7.46 -10.01
C HIS A 402 -14.35 -6.65 -9.17
N HIS A 403 -15.62 -6.58 -9.60
CA HIS A 403 -16.68 -5.80 -8.95
C HIS A 403 -17.55 -6.64 -8.02
N VAL A 404 -17.38 -7.96 -8.02
CA VAL A 404 -18.14 -8.87 -7.16
C VAL A 404 -17.38 -9.02 -5.84
N PRO A 405 -18.05 -8.89 -4.68
CA PRO A 405 -17.42 -9.14 -3.39
C PRO A 405 -16.91 -10.57 -3.31
N GLU A 406 -15.82 -10.77 -2.56
CA GLU A 406 -15.20 -12.08 -2.42
C GLU A 406 -16.17 -13.06 -1.73
N LEU A 407 -16.52 -14.14 -2.45
CA LEU A 407 -17.34 -15.23 -1.93
C LEU A 407 -16.61 -15.90 -0.74
N PRO A 408 -17.32 -16.35 0.31
CA PRO A 408 -16.69 -17.03 1.45
C PRO A 408 -15.82 -18.23 1.06
N LEU A 409 -16.17 -18.95 -0.02
CA LEU A 409 -15.37 -20.05 -0.57
C LEU A 409 -13.95 -19.62 -0.94
N LEU A 410 -13.79 -18.42 -1.49
CA LEU A 410 -12.52 -17.92 -2.01
C LEU A 410 -11.51 -17.59 -0.91
N ARG A 411 -11.97 -17.47 0.35
CA ARG A 411 -11.08 -17.30 1.51
C ARG A 411 -10.09 -18.45 1.66
N SER A 412 -10.44 -19.64 1.16
CA SER A 412 -9.56 -20.81 1.18
C SER A 412 -8.71 -20.96 -0.09
N PHE A 413 -8.92 -20.11 -1.10
CA PHE A 413 -8.15 -20.10 -2.33
C PHE A 413 -7.01 -19.11 -2.23
N VAL A 414 -5.96 -19.35 -3.01
CA VAL A 414 -4.86 -18.43 -3.20
C VAL A 414 -5.14 -17.57 -4.42
N ARG A 415 -5.21 -16.26 -4.22
CA ARG A 415 -5.31 -15.33 -5.33
C ARG A 415 -4.00 -15.32 -6.13
N ALA A 416 -4.07 -15.62 -7.43
CA ALA A 416 -2.93 -15.46 -8.33
C ALA A 416 -2.66 -13.97 -8.58
N VAL A 417 -1.40 -13.58 -8.65
CA VAL A 417 -1.01 -12.19 -8.85
C VAL A 417 -1.19 -11.85 -10.33
N PRO A 418 -2.08 -10.90 -10.70
CA PRO A 418 -2.26 -10.53 -12.10
C PRO A 418 -1.03 -9.79 -12.62
N CYS A 419 -0.64 -10.09 -13.85
CA CYS A 419 0.34 -9.28 -14.57
C CYS A 419 -0.24 -7.87 -14.79
N CYS A 420 0.59 -6.83 -14.64
CA CYS A 420 0.15 -5.43 -14.79
C CYS A 420 -0.43 -5.09 -16.18
N THR A 421 -0.23 -5.94 -17.19
CA THR A 421 -0.80 -5.85 -18.56
C THR A 421 -2.03 -6.73 -18.78
N SER A 422 -2.44 -7.51 -17.79
CA SER A 422 -3.53 -8.46 -17.92
C SER A 422 -4.80 -7.75 -18.36
N ARG A 423 -5.32 -8.12 -19.52
CA ARG A 423 -6.59 -7.60 -20.05
C ARG A 423 -7.79 -8.35 -19.52
N LEU A 424 -7.57 -9.44 -18.78
CA LEU A 424 -8.65 -10.25 -18.25
C LEU A 424 -9.42 -9.42 -17.21
N GLY A 425 -10.72 -9.27 -17.40
CA GLY A 425 -11.62 -8.54 -16.50
C GLY A 425 -12.00 -9.32 -15.24
N GLN A 426 -11.20 -10.30 -14.84
CA GLN A 426 -11.46 -11.23 -13.74
C GLN A 426 -10.19 -11.55 -12.95
N GLU A 427 -10.36 -11.80 -11.67
CA GLU A 427 -9.35 -12.36 -10.77
C GLU A 427 -9.30 -13.88 -10.88
N LEU A 428 -8.10 -14.44 -10.77
CA LEU A 428 -7.88 -15.89 -10.76
C LEU A 428 -7.54 -16.35 -9.36
N TYR A 429 -8.35 -17.29 -8.86
CA TYR A 429 -8.14 -17.96 -7.60
C TYR A 429 -7.74 -19.40 -7.84
N VAL A 430 -6.74 -19.88 -7.11
CA VAL A 430 -6.16 -21.22 -7.24
C VAL A 430 -6.24 -21.94 -5.90
N PHE A 431 -6.80 -23.15 -5.90
CA PHE A 431 -6.84 -24.05 -4.76
C PHE A 431 -6.08 -25.33 -5.08
N HIS A 432 -5.15 -25.71 -4.21
CA HIS A 432 -4.39 -26.95 -4.34
C HIS A 432 -5.05 -28.06 -3.50
N ARG A 433 -5.09 -29.29 -4.01
CA ARG A 433 -5.68 -30.47 -3.35
C ARG A 433 -5.16 -30.69 -1.94
N ALA A 434 -3.87 -30.39 -1.71
CA ALA A 434 -3.25 -30.48 -0.39
C ALA A 434 -3.93 -29.58 0.67
N GLY A 435 -4.67 -28.54 0.28
CA GLY A 435 -5.50 -27.75 1.17
C GLY A 435 -6.69 -28.51 1.79
N LEU A 436 -7.04 -29.68 1.26
CA LEU A 436 -8.03 -30.58 1.88
C LEU A 436 -7.43 -31.45 3.00
N LEU A 437 -6.10 -31.48 3.13
CA LEU A 437 -5.44 -32.28 4.15
C LEU A 437 -5.70 -31.66 5.53
N THR A 438 -6.21 -32.46 6.46
CA THR A 438 -6.46 -32.01 7.83
C THR A 438 -5.21 -32.06 8.72
N SER A 439 -4.08 -32.55 8.20
CA SER A 439 -2.84 -32.82 8.94
C SER A 439 -1.78 -31.73 8.69
N PHE A 440 -2.04 -30.51 9.15
CA PHE A 440 -1.08 -29.42 9.15
C PHE A 440 -0.60 -29.17 10.58
N HIS A 441 0.61 -29.63 10.90
CA HIS A 441 1.15 -29.57 12.25
C HIS A 441 2.21 -28.49 12.34
N VAL A 442 2.10 -27.62 13.35
CA VAL A 442 3.10 -26.59 13.63
C VAL A 442 3.81 -26.95 14.93
N ARG A 443 5.15 -26.90 14.92
CA ARG A 443 5.97 -27.19 16.09
C ARG A 443 7.24 -26.35 16.11
N LYS A 444 7.91 -26.30 17.26
CA LYS A 444 9.27 -25.74 17.36
C LYS A 444 10.23 -26.56 16.48
N ALA A 445 11.13 -25.87 15.78
CA ALA A 445 12.08 -26.49 14.86
C ALA A 445 13.15 -27.31 15.61
N ALA A 446 13.59 -28.40 14.99
CA ALA A 446 14.63 -29.31 15.48
C ALA A 446 15.81 -29.39 14.50
N THR A 447 16.95 -29.92 14.97
CA THR A 447 18.17 -30.12 14.16
C THR A 447 17.98 -31.01 12.93
N SER A 448 17.02 -31.94 12.98
CA SER A 448 16.63 -32.79 11.85
C SER A 448 15.97 -32.01 10.72
N ASP A 449 15.35 -30.86 10.99
CA ASP A 449 14.49 -30.16 10.01
C ASP A 449 15.29 -29.31 9.02
N LEU A 450 16.58 -29.11 9.30
CA LEU A 450 17.47 -28.26 8.51
C LEU A 450 17.46 -28.64 7.02
N GLU A 451 17.68 -29.91 6.65
CA GLU A 451 17.70 -30.25 5.22
C GLU A 451 16.35 -29.99 4.51
N GLY A 452 15.23 -30.14 5.24
CA GLY A 452 13.89 -29.79 4.75
C GLY A 452 13.71 -28.28 4.55
N ILE A 453 14.19 -27.47 5.49
CA ILE A 453 14.17 -26.00 5.38
C ILE A 453 14.99 -25.52 4.19
N LYS A 454 16.18 -26.11 4.00
CA LYS A 454 17.05 -25.79 2.86
C LYS A 454 16.32 -26.04 1.53
N THR A 455 15.72 -27.21 1.38
CA THR A 455 14.95 -27.59 0.19
C THR A 455 13.79 -26.61 -0.08
N LEU A 456 13.06 -26.21 0.97
CA LEU A 456 11.95 -25.26 0.85
C LEU A 456 12.42 -23.88 0.37
N VAL A 457 13.58 -23.45 0.83
CA VAL A 457 14.09 -22.09 0.66
C VAL A 457 14.99 -21.95 -0.58
N GLU A 458 15.48 -23.05 -1.15
CA GLU A 458 16.43 -23.09 -2.28
C GLU A 458 16.05 -22.19 -3.47
N THR A 459 14.75 -22.10 -3.79
CA THR A 459 14.24 -21.34 -4.93
C THR A 459 13.98 -19.86 -4.65
N LEU A 460 14.02 -19.45 -3.38
CA LEU A 460 13.71 -18.09 -2.93
C LEU A 460 14.93 -17.17 -2.99
N SER A 461 14.69 -15.88 -3.21
CA SER A 461 15.70 -14.84 -2.99
C SER A 461 16.06 -14.78 -1.49
N LEU A 462 17.35 -14.60 -1.15
CA LEU A 462 17.88 -14.60 0.23
C LEU A 462 17.91 -15.99 0.90
N ASN A 463 17.91 -17.06 0.11
CA ASN A 463 17.98 -18.44 0.59
C ASN A 463 19.11 -18.71 1.59
N GLU A 464 20.31 -18.19 1.34
CA GLU A 464 21.48 -18.36 2.21
C GLU A 464 21.29 -17.72 3.59
N LYS A 465 20.64 -16.54 3.68
CA LYS A 465 20.41 -15.85 4.96
C LYS A 465 19.31 -16.54 5.77
N MET A 466 18.19 -16.88 5.13
CA MET A 466 17.12 -17.64 5.79
C MET A 466 17.61 -18.99 6.30
N TRP A 467 18.47 -19.65 5.52
CA TRP A 467 19.15 -20.88 5.93
C TRP A 467 20.08 -20.65 7.12
N ASN A 468 20.96 -19.64 7.05
CA ASN A 468 21.92 -19.34 8.11
C ASN A 468 21.24 -18.95 9.42
N ASP A 469 20.18 -18.14 9.39
CA ASP A 469 19.44 -17.73 10.58
C ASP A 469 18.69 -18.92 11.20
N SER A 470 18.13 -19.81 10.36
CA SER A 470 17.55 -21.09 10.80
C SER A 470 18.59 -22.02 11.41
N LYS A 471 19.81 -22.05 10.85
CA LYS A 471 20.94 -22.83 11.36
C LYS A 471 21.45 -22.30 12.70
N ILE A 472 21.63 -20.98 12.83
CA ILE A 472 22.02 -20.29 14.08
C ILE A 472 21.01 -20.62 15.19
N PHE A 473 19.71 -20.55 14.90
CA PHE A 473 18.67 -20.95 15.86
C PHE A 473 18.83 -22.41 16.30
N THR A 474 18.99 -23.31 15.33
CA THR A 474 18.92 -24.74 15.55
C THR A 474 20.15 -25.29 16.28
N GLU A 475 21.31 -24.64 16.12
CA GLU A 475 22.59 -25.06 16.72
C GLU A 475 22.92 -24.29 18.03
N ALA A 476 22.58 -22.99 18.13
CA ALA A 476 23.01 -22.14 19.26
C ALA A 476 21.87 -21.66 20.17
N ARG A 477 20.61 -21.64 19.70
CA ARG A 477 19.41 -21.07 20.37
C ARG A 477 19.54 -19.60 20.83
N ARG A 478 20.65 -18.95 20.51
CA ARG A 478 20.94 -17.55 20.77
C ARG A 478 21.73 -16.99 19.60
N GLU A 479 21.42 -15.77 19.21
CA GLU A 479 22.26 -15.02 18.26
C GLU A 479 23.66 -14.75 18.85
N PRO A 480 24.64 -14.34 18.03
CA PRO A 480 25.95 -13.87 18.52
C PRO A 480 25.85 -12.81 19.61
N ASP A 481 24.75 -12.05 19.61
CA ASP A 481 24.42 -10.97 20.55
C ASP A 481 23.77 -11.49 21.86
N GLY A 482 23.52 -12.80 21.99
CA GLY A 482 23.02 -13.45 23.20
C GLY A 482 21.49 -13.55 23.33
N MET A 483 20.74 -13.00 22.37
CA MET A 483 19.28 -12.93 22.38
C MET A 483 18.60 -14.28 22.08
N PRO A 484 17.55 -14.68 22.82
CA PRO A 484 16.78 -15.88 22.51
C PRO A 484 16.06 -15.71 21.16
N VAL A 485 16.32 -16.63 20.26
CA VAL A 485 15.60 -16.78 18.99
C VAL A 485 14.71 -18.02 19.12
N GLN A 486 13.57 -18.02 18.45
CA GLN A 486 12.64 -19.14 18.34
C GLN A 486 12.36 -19.40 16.87
N ALA A 487 12.49 -20.63 16.40
CA ALA A 487 12.03 -21.03 15.08
C ALA A 487 10.96 -22.12 15.15
N PHE A 488 10.04 -22.04 14.21
CA PHE A 488 8.88 -22.91 14.08
C PHE A 488 8.85 -23.46 12.66
N VAL A 489 8.46 -24.73 12.54
CA VAL A 489 8.25 -25.40 11.26
C VAL A 489 6.81 -25.87 11.14
N ALA A 490 6.30 -25.79 9.92
CA ALA A 490 5.05 -26.43 9.54
C ALA A 490 5.36 -27.73 8.80
N GLU A 491 4.75 -28.81 9.24
CA GLU A 491 4.99 -30.17 8.78
C GLU A 491 3.68 -30.82 8.30
N VAL A 492 3.75 -31.43 7.12
CA VAL A 492 2.65 -32.21 6.51
C VAL A 492 3.25 -33.50 5.96
N SER A 493 2.75 -34.65 6.41
CA SER A 493 3.21 -35.98 5.97
C SER A 493 4.74 -36.14 6.00
N ASP A 494 5.37 -35.77 7.12
CA ASP A 494 6.82 -35.78 7.35
C ASP A 494 7.65 -34.87 6.43
N GLN A 495 7.01 -33.93 5.73
CA GLN A 495 7.67 -32.91 4.91
C GLN A 495 7.52 -31.53 5.52
N ILE A 496 8.62 -30.77 5.55
CA ILE A 496 8.63 -29.37 5.99
C ILE A 496 8.09 -28.50 4.86
N VAL A 497 6.95 -27.86 5.10
CA VAL A 497 6.24 -27.03 4.12
C VAL A 497 6.27 -25.54 4.47
N GLY A 498 6.71 -25.18 5.68
CA GLY A 498 6.84 -23.80 6.12
C GLY A 498 7.87 -23.63 7.23
N VAL A 499 8.46 -22.45 7.31
CA VAL A 499 9.41 -22.04 8.36
C VAL A 499 9.14 -20.60 8.79
N CYS A 500 9.19 -20.37 10.11
CA CYS A 500 9.04 -19.06 10.71
C CYS A 500 10.13 -18.87 11.77
N VAL A 501 10.80 -17.72 11.76
CA VAL A 501 11.84 -17.37 12.74
C VAL A 501 11.42 -16.08 13.43
N THR A 502 11.37 -16.12 14.76
CA THR A 502 11.01 -14.98 15.62
C THR A 502 12.06 -14.77 16.69
N ARG A 503 12.21 -13.53 17.17
CA ARG A 503 13.03 -13.17 18.33
C ARG A 503 12.23 -12.29 19.29
N ASP A 504 12.75 -12.07 20.49
CA ASP A 504 12.17 -11.09 21.41
C ASP A 504 12.43 -9.68 20.86
N GLU A 505 11.39 -8.83 20.85
CA GLU A 505 11.54 -7.45 20.40
C GLU A 505 12.20 -6.62 21.52
N MET A 506 13.35 -6.01 21.20
CA MET A 506 14.12 -5.21 22.15
C MET A 506 13.88 -3.72 22.00
N ASP A 507 13.51 -3.29 20.79
CA ASP A 507 13.33 -1.89 20.43
C ASP A 507 11.88 -1.45 20.61
N ILE A 508 11.19 -1.98 21.63
CA ILE A 508 9.76 -1.72 21.85
C ILE A 508 9.49 -0.24 22.14
N GLU A 509 10.37 0.42 22.91
CA GLU A 509 10.27 1.87 23.17
C GLU A 509 10.44 2.70 21.90
N TYR A 510 11.32 2.26 20.99
CA TYR A 510 11.48 2.86 19.68
C TYR A 510 10.21 2.67 18.85
N ILE A 511 9.68 1.45 18.77
CA ILE A 511 8.46 1.16 18.01
C ILE A 511 7.28 2.01 18.52
N ARG A 512 7.10 2.09 19.85
CA ARG A 512 6.02 2.87 20.48
C ARG A 512 6.13 4.37 20.21
N SER A 513 7.35 4.92 20.20
CA SER A 513 7.59 6.34 19.93
C SER A 513 7.54 6.70 18.44
N HIS A 514 7.85 5.75 17.56
CA HIS A 514 7.98 5.97 16.12
C HIS A 514 6.78 5.51 15.28
N TYR A 515 5.91 4.66 15.82
CA TYR A 515 4.74 4.12 15.10
C TYR A 515 3.47 4.17 15.96
N ASN A 516 2.31 4.30 15.31
CA ASN A 516 0.99 4.28 15.95
C ASN A 516 0.55 2.85 16.29
N ILE A 517 1.28 2.16 17.15
CA ILE A 517 0.93 0.79 17.58
C ILE A 517 -0.32 0.76 18.47
N GLU A 518 -0.64 1.87 19.14
CA GLU A 518 -1.79 2.00 20.04
C GLU A 518 -3.13 1.92 19.30
N ASP A 519 -3.14 2.10 17.99
CA ASP A 519 -4.31 1.81 17.15
C ASP A 519 -4.63 0.30 17.12
N PHE A 520 -3.65 -0.54 17.44
CA PHE A 520 -3.73 -1.99 17.38
C PHE A 520 -3.63 -2.68 18.72
N ILE A 521 -2.95 -2.12 19.73
CA ILE A 521 -2.79 -2.78 21.05
C ILE A 521 -2.88 -1.79 22.22
N ASP A 522 -3.35 -2.28 23.38
CA ASP A 522 -3.13 -1.58 24.65
C ASP A 522 -1.81 -2.03 25.27
N PHE A 523 -0.80 -1.17 25.14
CA PHE A 523 0.56 -1.45 25.57
C PHE A 523 0.67 -1.89 27.03
N ASN A 524 -0.20 -1.39 27.92
CA ASN A 524 -0.11 -1.71 29.36
C ASN A 524 -0.55 -3.14 29.68
N HIS A 525 -1.23 -3.80 28.75
CA HIS A 525 -1.70 -5.18 28.90
C HIS A 525 -0.70 -6.21 28.35
N HIS A 526 0.47 -5.78 27.86
CA HIS A 526 1.48 -6.68 27.32
C HIS A 526 2.79 -6.61 28.09
N GLN A 527 3.40 -7.77 28.33
CA GLN A 527 4.73 -7.84 28.94
C GLN A 527 5.82 -7.74 27.86
N GLN A 528 7.02 -7.31 28.26
CA GLN A 528 8.15 -7.14 27.34
C GLN A 528 8.46 -8.43 26.54
N GLU A 529 8.41 -9.58 27.21
CA GLU A 529 8.66 -10.89 26.60
C GLU A 529 7.56 -11.33 25.63
N GLU A 530 6.35 -10.77 25.71
CA GLU A 530 5.24 -11.15 24.84
C GLU A 530 5.31 -10.47 23.46
N HIS A 531 6.18 -9.48 23.30
CA HIS A 531 6.45 -8.82 22.03
C HIS A 531 7.49 -9.61 21.23
N GLY A 532 7.05 -10.17 20.10
CA GLY A 532 7.92 -10.87 19.18
C GLY A 532 8.26 -10.02 17.95
N HIS A 533 9.47 -10.19 17.46
CA HIS A 533 9.95 -9.67 16.19
C HIS A 533 10.01 -10.81 15.18
N LEU A 534 9.36 -10.67 14.03
CA LEU A 534 9.31 -11.66 12.97
C LEU A 534 10.52 -11.46 12.03
N CYS A 535 11.51 -12.36 12.13
CA CYS A 535 12.73 -12.29 11.34
C CYS A 535 12.55 -12.86 9.93
N HIS A 536 11.84 -13.99 9.79
CA HIS A 536 11.57 -14.65 8.50
C HIS A 536 10.25 -15.41 8.56
N PHE A 537 9.51 -15.42 7.46
CA PHE A 537 8.34 -16.26 7.27
C PHE A 537 8.30 -16.77 5.83
N VAL A 538 8.26 -18.08 5.68
CA VAL A 538 8.12 -18.76 4.39
C VAL A 538 7.11 -19.88 4.53
N LEU A 539 6.11 -19.89 3.65
CA LEU A 539 5.16 -20.99 3.53
C LEU A 539 5.02 -21.40 2.07
N ASN A 540 4.98 -22.70 1.81
CA ASN A 540 4.70 -23.22 0.48
C ASN A 540 3.30 -22.72 0.02
N PRO A 541 3.16 -22.10 -1.17
CA PRO A 541 1.90 -21.57 -1.67
C PRO A 541 0.73 -22.56 -1.68
N ALA A 542 1.00 -23.87 -1.79
CA ALA A 542 -0.03 -24.90 -1.73
C ALA A 542 -0.78 -24.94 -0.36
N PHE A 543 -0.16 -24.42 0.69
CA PHE A 543 -0.69 -24.37 2.06
C PHE A 543 -1.00 -22.95 2.53
N HIS A 544 -1.06 -21.97 1.62
CA HIS A 544 -1.23 -20.56 1.96
C HIS A 544 -2.49 -20.28 2.79
N LEU A 545 -3.55 -21.10 2.66
CA LEU A 545 -4.77 -20.98 3.48
C LEU A 545 -4.50 -21.17 5.00
N TYR A 546 -3.41 -21.87 5.36
CA TYR A 546 -2.99 -22.06 6.75
C TYR A 546 -2.09 -20.96 7.27
N THR A 547 -1.85 -19.87 6.53
CA THR A 547 -0.96 -18.77 6.97
C THR A 547 -1.42 -18.17 8.30
N GLN A 548 -2.71 -17.86 8.46
CA GLN A 548 -3.26 -17.32 9.70
C GLN A 548 -3.12 -18.33 10.85
N TYR A 549 -3.36 -19.61 10.58
CA TYR A 549 -3.17 -20.68 11.56
C TYR A 549 -1.71 -20.80 11.99
N PHE A 550 -0.77 -20.75 11.04
CA PHE A 550 0.65 -20.82 11.34
C PHE A 550 1.09 -19.63 12.21
N LEU A 551 0.65 -18.42 11.91
CA LEU A 551 0.90 -17.24 12.76
C LEU A 551 0.27 -17.37 14.15
N LYS A 552 -0.96 -17.89 14.25
CA LYS A 552 -1.63 -18.17 15.54
C LYS A 552 -0.80 -19.15 16.38
N GLU A 553 -0.31 -20.21 15.78
CA GLU A 553 0.52 -21.21 16.46
C GLU A 553 1.89 -20.66 16.87
N VAL A 554 2.50 -19.79 16.06
CA VAL A 554 3.73 -19.09 16.41
C VAL A 554 3.52 -18.24 17.68
N LEU A 555 2.40 -17.51 17.78
CA LEU A 555 2.03 -16.76 18.99
C LEU A 555 1.85 -17.67 20.20
N ARG A 556 1.11 -18.78 20.06
CA ARG A 556 0.83 -19.73 21.13
C ARG A 556 2.10 -20.45 21.62
N LEU A 557 2.85 -21.08 20.72
CA LEU A 557 4.05 -21.88 21.04
C LEU A 557 5.24 -21.00 21.48
N GLY A 558 5.30 -19.76 21.00
CA GLY A 558 6.32 -18.79 21.34
C GLY A 558 6.04 -17.97 22.60
N HIS A 559 4.85 -18.13 23.20
CA HIS A 559 4.35 -17.29 24.29
C HIS A 559 4.37 -15.79 23.96
N LYS A 560 4.01 -15.47 22.71
CA LYS A 560 3.89 -14.10 22.21
C LYS A 560 2.42 -13.67 22.16
N SER A 561 2.19 -12.38 22.37
CA SER A 561 0.89 -11.72 22.16
C SER A 561 0.87 -10.95 20.84
N CYS A 562 2.03 -10.41 20.46
CA CYS A 562 2.23 -9.51 19.34
C CYS A 562 3.42 -9.93 18.47
N LEU A 563 3.31 -9.76 17.16
CA LEU A 563 4.40 -9.92 16.21
C LEU A 563 4.59 -8.64 15.39
N TYR A 564 5.83 -8.16 15.35
CA TYR A 564 6.27 -7.00 14.59
C TYR A 564 7.14 -7.45 13.41
N TYR A 565 6.84 -6.94 12.23
CA TYR A 565 7.50 -7.31 10.99
C TYR A 565 8.03 -6.07 10.26
N PRO A 566 9.28 -5.67 10.55
CA PRO A 566 9.90 -4.52 9.91
C PRO A 566 10.45 -4.88 8.53
N ILE A 567 10.07 -4.10 7.53
CA ILE A 567 10.56 -4.22 6.15
C ILE A 567 11.42 -3.00 5.84
N TYR A 568 12.69 -3.26 5.49
CA TYR A 568 13.68 -2.24 5.20
C TYR A 568 13.70 -1.88 3.70
N PRO A 569 14.15 -0.66 3.34
CA PRO A 569 14.29 -0.23 1.95
C PRO A 569 15.28 -1.09 1.13
N GLU A 570 15.04 -1.19 -0.18
CA GLU A 570 15.82 -2.05 -1.10
C GLU A 570 17.31 -1.72 -1.20
N HIS A 571 17.70 -0.45 -1.04
CA HIS A 571 19.09 0.00 -1.15
C HIS A 571 19.98 -0.46 0.03
N VAL A 572 19.38 -1.02 1.08
CA VAL A 572 20.12 -1.55 2.24
C VAL A 572 20.56 -2.98 1.91
N GLU A 573 21.65 -3.10 1.17
CA GLU A 573 22.24 -4.40 0.85
C GLU A 573 22.61 -5.18 2.12
N GLY A 574 22.27 -6.48 2.15
CA GLY A 574 22.70 -7.42 3.20
C GLY A 574 21.86 -7.46 4.49
N LYS A 575 20.94 -6.51 4.73
CA LYS A 575 20.09 -6.51 5.93
C LYS A 575 18.59 -6.62 5.60
N LEU A 576 18.14 -7.88 5.50
CA LEU A 576 16.75 -8.37 5.61
C LEU A 576 15.74 -7.88 4.56
N GLN A 577 15.20 -8.88 3.85
CA GLN A 577 13.90 -8.91 3.17
C GLN A 577 13.67 -7.85 2.10
N ARG A 578 13.65 -8.30 0.83
CA ARG A 578 13.12 -7.47 -0.25
C ARG A 578 11.62 -7.26 -0.03
N PRO A 579 11.10 -6.03 -0.18
CA PRO A 579 9.67 -5.73 -0.15
C PRO A 579 8.97 -6.37 -1.36
N CYS A 580 8.73 -7.68 -1.29
CA CYS A 580 7.90 -8.39 -2.25
C CYS A 580 6.48 -8.47 -1.69
N ALA A 581 5.75 -7.37 -1.86
CA ALA A 581 4.31 -7.21 -1.63
C ALA A 581 3.44 -8.42 -2.00
N HIS A 582 3.87 -9.11 -3.05
CA HIS A 582 3.12 -10.12 -3.77
C HIS A 582 3.73 -11.52 -3.64
N SER A 583 4.74 -11.72 -2.79
CA SER A 583 5.24 -13.08 -2.59
C SER A 583 4.19 -13.90 -1.84
N LEU A 584 3.62 -14.90 -2.53
CA LEU A 584 2.68 -15.87 -1.96
C LEU A 584 3.26 -16.67 -0.79
N THR A 585 4.58 -16.59 -0.60
CA THR A 585 5.30 -17.24 0.50
C THR A 585 5.39 -16.39 1.77
N SER A 586 5.03 -15.10 1.72
CA SER A 586 5.14 -14.16 2.85
C SER A 586 3.86 -14.10 3.70
N ALA A 587 4.01 -13.78 4.99
CA ALA A 587 2.90 -13.50 5.90
C ALA A 587 2.32 -12.09 5.75
N LEU A 588 3.02 -11.20 5.03
CA LEU A 588 2.66 -9.78 4.89
C LEU A 588 1.19 -9.52 4.53
N PRO A 589 0.54 -10.30 3.63
CA PRO A 589 -0.86 -10.06 3.26
C PRO A 589 -1.89 -10.21 4.39
N TYR A 590 -1.49 -10.80 5.53
CA TYR A 590 -2.33 -10.99 6.73
C TYR A 590 -1.93 -10.09 7.89
N MET A 591 -0.92 -9.23 7.72
CA MET A 591 -0.50 -8.27 8.74
C MET A 591 -1.11 -6.88 8.47
N ALA A 592 -1.18 -6.05 9.49
CA ALA A 592 -1.62 -4.66 9.38
C ALA A 592 -0.41 -3.73 9.25
N PRO A 593 -0.31 -2.90 8.20
CA PRO A 593 0.72 -1.87 8.13
C PRO A 593 0.45 -0.80 9.20
N VAL A 594 1.48 -0.42 9.95
CA VAL A 594 1.40 0.54 11.06
C VAL A 594 1.90 1.90 10.59
N ARG A 595 1.08 2.95 10.76
CA ARG A 595 1.46 4.31 10.35
C ARG A 595 2.62 4.83 11.20
N PRO A 596 3.64 5.47 10.58
CA PRO A 596 4.68 6.16 11.33
C PRO A 596 4.12 7.40 12.05
N ARG A 597 4.69 7.69 13.22
CA ARG A 597 4.44 8.90 14.01
C ARG A 597 5.31 10.04 13.53
N ARG A 598 4.74 11.25 13.51
CA ARG A 598 5.54 12.46 13.30
C ARG A 598 6.54 12.63 14.44
N GLN A 599 7.82 12.60 14.12
CA GLN A 599 8.89 12.80 15.09
C GLN A 599 9.19 14.29 15.33
N ILE A 600 9.53 14.60 16.58
CA ILE A 600 10.00 15.93 16.99
C ILE A 600 11.51 15.99 16.76
N VAL A 601 11.97 17.07 16.15
CA VAL A 601 13.42 17.36 16.09
C VAL A 601 13.82 18.04 17.39
N TYR A 602 14.43 17.30 18.31
CA TYR A 602 14.78 17.79 19.64
C TYR A 602 16.10 18.57 19.66
N PRO A 603 16.16 19.78 20.25
CA PRO A 603 17.40 20.49 20.51
C PRO A 603 18.09 19.89 21.75
N LEU A 604 18.71 18.71 21.60
CA LEU A 604 19.27 17.90 22.71
C LEU A 604 20.21 18.69 23.64
N ARG A 605 21.04 19.59 23.08
CA ARG A 605 21.99 20.41 23.85
C ARG A 605 21.31 21.41 24.78
N GLU A 606 20.17 21.97 24.35
CA GLU A 606 19.46 23.04 25.07
C GLU A 606 18.49 22.46 26.10
N LEU A 607 17.94 21.27 25.84
CA LEU A 607 17.04 20.58 26.77
C LEU A 607 17.75 19.94 27.96
N GLY A 608 19.03 19.56 27.83
CA GLY A 608 19.81 18.98 28.93
C GLY A 608 19.10 17.78 29.57
N ALA A 609 18.81 17.86 30.87
CA ALA A 609 18.12 16.80 31.62
C ALA A 609 16.64 16.58 31.19
N SER A 610 16.06 17.50 30.41
CA SER A 610 14.70 17.37 29.86
C SER A 610 14.68 16.77 28.46
N ALA A 611 15.84 16.40 27.90
CA ALA A 611 15.93 15.75 26.61
C ALA A 611 15.36 14.31 26.69
N PRO A 612 14.78 13.78 25.59
CA PRO A 612 14.39 12.38 25.52
C PRO A 612 15.61 11.46 25.70
N SER A 613 15.37 10.20 26.06
CA SER A 613 16.45 9.22 26.22
C SER A 613 17.25 9.05 24.93
N GLU A 614 18.54 8.69 25.07
CA GLU A 614 19.42 8.46 23.92
C GLU A 614 18.90 7.34 23.02
N GLN A 615 18.21 6.33 23.57
CA GLN A 615 17.58 5.24 22.81
C GLN A 615 16.49 5.73 21.85
N LEU A 616 15.76 6.79 22.21
CA LEU A 616 14.75 7.42 21.36
C LEU A 616 15.36 8.39 20.34
N SER A 617 16.57 8.86 20.61
CA SER A 617 17.28 9.88 19.81
C SER A 617 18.33 9.28 18.88
N GLN A 618 18.54 7.96 18.92
CA GLN A 618 19.50 7.27 18.06
C GLN A 618 19.04 7.29 16.60
N ASP A 619 19.96 7.68 15.73
CA ASP A 619 19.76 7.67 14.28
C ASP A 619 19.81 6.23 13.77
N GLN A 620 18.68 5.53 13.91
CA GLN A 620 18.48 4.18 13.40
C GLN A 620 17.93 4.22 11.98
N LEU A 621 18.29 3.20 11.20
CA LEU A 621 17.79 3.00 9.84
C LEU A 621 16.26 2.89 9.85
N LYS A 622 15.60 3.76 9.09
CA LYS A 622 14.13 3.80 9.02
C LYS A 622 13.58 2.61 8.22
N TYR A 623 12.46 2.06 8.66
CA TYR A 623 11.81 0.89 8.07
C TYR A 623 10.30 1.04 8.09
N SER A 624 9.58 0.25 7.29
CA SER A 624 8.13 0.14 7.43
C SER A 624 7.78 -0.95 8.43
N LEU A 625 6.78 -0.70 9.29
CA LEU A 625 6.38 -1.64 10.33
C LEU A 625 5.04 -2.29 9.99
N ASN A 626 4.99 -3.62 10.02
CA ASN A 626 3.75 -4.39 9.95
C ASN A 626 3.51 -5.12 11.26
N HIS A 627 2.26 -5.25 11.67
CA HIS A 627 1.89 -5.79 12.97
C HIS A 627 0.76 -6.82 12.84
N THR A 628 0.83 -7.88 13.64
CA THR A 628 -0.30 -8.75 13.94
C THR A 628 -0.27 -9.15 15.41
N ASN A 629 -1.42 -9.49 15.96
CA ASN A 629 -1.59 -9.96 17.33
C ASN A 629 -2.70 -11.03 17.37
N ARG A 630 -3.02 -11.55 18.55
CA ARG A 630 -4.02 -12.61 18.72
C ARG A 630 -5.41 -12.25 18.17
N LYS A 631 -5.86 -11.00 18.35
CA LYS A 631 -7.16 -10.52 17.87
C LYS A 631 -7.20 -10.31 16.34
N LEU A 632 -6.12 -9.78 15.76
CA LEU A 632 -6.00 -9.49 14.33
C LEU A 632 -5.75 -10.75 13.50
N VAL A 633 -5.09 -11.78 14.04
CA VAL A 633 -4.69 -12.97 13.25
C VAL A 633 -5.88 -13.72 12.65
N LEU A 634 -7.02 -13.72 13.37
CA LEU A 634 -8.27 -14.32 12.91
C LEU A 634 -9.25 -13.29 12.34
N GLU A 635 -8.87 -12.01 12.24
CA GLU A 635 -9.71 -10.97 11.66
C GLU A 635 -9.56 -10.95 10.14
N SER A 636 -10.67 -11.11 9.42
CA SER A 636 -10.69 -11.02 7.97
C SER A 636 -10.90 -9.57 7.53
N LYS A 637 -9.94 -9.00 6.80
CA LYS A 637 -10.13 -7.72 6.10
C LYS A 637 -11.04 -7.92 4.88
N VAL A 638 -11.79 -6.89 4.51
CA VAL A 638 -12.60 -6.91 3.29
C VAL A 638 -11.67 -6.68 2.09
N CYS A 639 -11.54 -7.68 1.23
CA CYS A 639 -10.75 -7.61 0.01
C CYS A 639 -11.50 -6.83 -1.08
N ILE A 640 -10.84 -5.84 -1.67
CA ILE A 640 -11.33 -5.04 -2.79
C ILE A 640 -10.50 -5.40 -4.03
N ASN A 641 -11.15 -6.09 -4.98
CA ASN A 641 -10.53 -6.54 -6.23
C ASN A 641 -10.60 -5.49 -7.35
N THR A 642 -11.28 -4.36 -7.13
CA THR A 642 -11.38 -3.29 -8.13
C THR A 642 -10.00 -2.74 -8.52
N ARG A 643 -9.76 -2.60 -9.82
CA ARG A 643 -8.50 -2.08 -10.37
C ARG A 643 -8.46 -0.55 -10.27
N ILE A 644 -7.64 -0.04 -9.37
CA ILE A 644 -7.41 1.40 -9.19
C ILE A 644 -6.04 1.73 -9.77
N VAL A 645 -6.04 2.50 -10.86
CA VAL A 645 -4.82 2.94 -11.55
C VAL A 645 -4.58 4.41 -11.23
N VAL A 646 -3.43 4.71 -10.61
CA VAL A 646 -2.98 6.07 -10.30
C VAL A 646 -1.91 6.45 -11.32
N VAL A 647 -2.07 7.59 -12.00
CA VAL A 647 -1.09 8.10 -12.96
C VAL A 647 -0.38 9.31 -12.36
N GLY A 648 0.92 9.17 -12.14
CA GLY A 648 1.80 10.19 -11.57
C GLY A 648 2.11 9.95 -10.09
N ALA A 649 3.39 9.78 -9.77
CA ALA A 649 3.90 9.65 -8.40
C ALA A 649 4.12 11.03 -7.72
N SER A 650 3.16 11.94 -7.85
CA SER A 650 3.21 13.25 -7.18
C SER A 650 2.84 13.14 -5.70
N ASP A 651 3.12 14.17 -4.90
CA ASP A 651 2.70 14.26 -3.48
C ASP A 651 1.21 13.90 -3.28
N VAL A 652 0.34 14.28 -4.22
CA VAL A 652 -1.09 13.95 -4.17
C VAL A 652 -1.33 12.46 -4.42
N GLY A 653 -0.66 11.87 -5.42
CA GLY A 653 -0.77 10.44 -5.75
C GLY A 653 -0.21 9.54 -4.64
N ILE A 654 0.93 9.92 -4.05
CA ILE A 654 1.53 9.22 -2.91
C ILE A 654 0.63 9.31 -1.68
N SER A 655 0.09 10.48 -1.36
CA SER A 655 -0.82 10.65 -0.23
C SER A 655 -2.15 9.88 -0.41
N PHE A 656 -2.64 9.80 -1.65
CA PHE A 656 -3.79 8.95 -1.99
C PHE A 656 -3.51 7.47 -1.71
N LEU A 657 -2.37 6.95 -2.20
CA LEU A 657 -1.95 5.56 -1.99
C LEU A 657 -1.70 5.26 -0.51
N GLU A 658 -0.99 6.15 0.20
CA GLU A 658 -0.79 6.11 1.66
C GLU A 658 -2.11 5.90 2.39
N THR A 659 -3.11 6.71 2.07
CA THR A 659 -4.40 6.69 2.77
C THR A 659 -5.16 5.38 2.57
N LEU A 660 -5.12 4.80 1.36
CA LEU A 660 -5.78 3.53 1.05
C LEU A 660 -5.09 2.32 1.72
N ILE A 661 -3.76 2.28 1.70
CA ILE A 661 -2.97 1.17 2.26
C ILE A 661 -3.13 1.07 3.78
N PHE A 662 -3.07 2.22 4.46
CA PHE A 662 -3.21 2.28 5.91
C PHE A 662 -4.68 2.40 6.36
N TRP A 663 -5.65 1.96 5.55
CA TRP A 663 -7.04 1.89 5.97
C TRP A 663 -7.29 0.54 6.69
N PRO A 664 -7.68 0.51 7.99
CA PRO A 664 -7.60 -0.71 8.79
C PRO A 664 -8.44 -1.90 8.29
N ARG A 665 -9.62 -1.63 7.72
CA ARG A 665 -10.65 -2.64 7.41
C ARG A 665 -10.61 -3.18 5.98
N LEU A 666 -9.94 -2.47 5.07
CA LEU A 666 -9.94 -2.78 3.65
C LEU A 666 -8.57 -3.27 3.20
N LYS A 667 -8.56 -4.20 2.26
CA LYS A 667 -7.35 -4.66 1.57
C LYS A 667 -7.56 -4.47 0.08
N PHE A 668 -6.80 -3.56 -0.52
CA PHE A 668 -6.85 -3.33 -1.95
C PHE A 668 -5.88 -4.27 -2.67
N ASN A 669 -6.44 -5.14 -3.51
CA ASN A 669 -5.69 -6.19 -4.19
C ASN A 669 -5.04 -5.70 -5.51
N ASN A 670 -5.58 -4.63 -6.11
CA ASN A 670 -5.17 -4.11 -7.42
C ASN A 670 -4.92 -2.59 -7.39
N LEU A 671 -3.91 -2.17 -6.65
CA LEU A 671 -3.38 -0.81 -6.73
C LEU A 671 -2.22 -0.78 -7.72
N THR A 672 -2.35 0.02 -8.77
CA THR A 672 -1.28 0.20 -9.78
C THR A 672 -0.89 1.67 -9.89
N LEU A 673 0.40 1.97 -9.83
CA LEU A 673 0.96 3.29 -10.06
C LEU A 673 1.70 3.31 -11.40
N ILE A 674 1.31 4.21 -12.29
CA ILE A 674 2.02 4.53 -13.54
C ILE A 674 2.84 5.80 -13.28
N SER A 675 4.16 5.71 -13.42
CA SER A 675 5.07 6.85 -13.18
C SER A 675 6.29 6.73 -14.08
N ILE A 676 6.82 7.87 -14.54
CA ILE A 676 7.95 7.93 -15.49
C ILE A 676 9.16 7.20 -14.93
N HIS A 677 9.51 7.45 -13.66
CA HIS A 677 10.66 6.87 -12.97
C HIS A 677 10.26 5.86 -11.88
N GLY A 678 8.99 5.44 -11.83
CA GLY A 678 8.45 4.57 -10.79
C GLY A 678 8.15 5.27 -9.46
N LEU A 679 8.28 4.52 -8.35
CA LEU A 679 8.09 5.05 -6.99
C LEU A 679 9.30 5.88 -6.53
N PRO A 680 9.09 7.02 -5.84
CA PRO A 680 10.17 7.81 -5.26
C PRO A 680 10.84 7.08 -4.07
N GLY A 681 12.05 7.51 -3.69
CA GLY A 681 12.76 7.02 -2.49
C GLY A 681 13.58 5.74 -2.68
N LYS A 682 13.77 5.26 -3.92
CA LYS A 682 14.56 4.05 -4.20
C LYS A 682 16.07 4.22 -4.00
N ASP A 683 16.62 5.39 -4.38
CA ASP A 683 18.05 5.68 -4.29
C ASP A 683 18.33 6.82 -3.29
N PRO A 684 19.01 6.56 -2.15
CA PRO A 684 19.43 7.59 -1.21
C PRO A 684 20.36 8.63 -1.82
N GLN A 685 21.13 8.28 -2.86
CA GLN A 685 22.06 9.23 -3.49
C GLN A 685 21.31 10.32 -4.26
N SER A 686 20.15 9.99 -4.85
CA SER A 686 19.26 10.96 -5.51
C SER A 686 18.81 12.11 -4.58
N SER A 687 18.74 11.86 -3.26
CA SER A 687 18.32 12.87 -2.28
C SER A 687 19.26 14.08 -2.22
N LYS A 688 20.57 13.88 -2.45
CA LYS A 688 21.57 14.96 -2.47
C LYS A 688 21.30 15.96 -3.59
N TYR A 689 20.74 15.47 -4.69
CA TYR A 689 20.42 16.25 -5.89
C TYR A 689 19.01 16.84 -5.86
N ARG A 690 18.19 16.61 -4.82
CA ARG A 690 16.92 17.34 -4.64
C ARG A 690 17.09 18.85 -4.40
N ARG A 691 18.33 19.31 -4.15
CA ARG A 691 18.66 20.73 -3.94
C ARG A 691 18.33 21.64 -5.12
N PHE A 692 18.17 21.10 -6.33
CA PHE A 692 17.81 21.89 -7.50
C PHE A 692 16.39 22.48 -7.41
N LEU A 693 15.46 21.84 -6.69
CA LEU A 693 14.05 22.23 -6.63
C LEU A 693 13.62 22.61 -5.21
N ILE A 694 12.60 23.45 -5.11
CA ILE A 694 11.92 23.74 -3.85
C ILE A 694 11.18 22.49 -3.34
N ASN A 695 11.29 22.24 -2.05
CA ASN A 695 10.65 21.13 -1.36
C ASN A 695 9.27 21.55 -0.81
N SER A 696 8.25 20.73 -1.06
CA SER A 696 6.90 20.89 -0.49
C SER A 696 6.82 20.44 0.98
N HIS A 697 7.84 19.70 1.45
CA HIS A 697 7.91 19.02 2.73
C HIS A 697 6.70 18.11 3.03
N CYS A 698 6.01 17.62 1.99
CA CYS A 698 4.91 16.66 2.13
C CYS A 698 5.42 15.25 2.47
N PHE A 699 6.52 14.86 1.82
CA PHE A 699 7.21 13.58 2.00
C PHE A 699 8.72 13.77 1.89
N ASN A 700 9.48 13.06 2.70
CA ASN A 700 10.94 12.94 2.62
C ASN A 700 11.34 11.46 2.36
N ASP A 701 12.64 11.20 2.26
CA ASP A 701 13.14 9.84 2.00
C ASP A 701 12.90 8.86 3.15
N GLU A 702 12.85 9.37 4.38
CA GLU A 702 12.48 8.58 5.55
C GLU A 702 10.99 8.18 5.50
N ASP A 703 10.10 9.07 5.08
CA ASP A 703 8.68 8.80 4.93
C ASP A 703 8.46 7.68 3.89
N TYR A 704 9.18 7.72 2.76
CA TYR A 704 9.10 6.66 1.74
C TYR A 704 9.58 5.30 2.28
N ALA A 705 10.67 5.30 3.07
CA ALA A 705 11.18 4.09 3.73
C ALA A 705 10.18 3.53 4.75
N GLN A 706 9.52 4.39 5.53
CA GLN A 706 8.56 4.01 6.57
C GLN A 706 7.20 3.55 6.02
N MET A 707 6.83 4.01 4.82
CA MET A 707 5.60 3.59 4.16
C MET A 707 5.77 2.28 3.37
N SER A 708 6.94 2.06 2.76
CA SER A 708 7.22 0.93 1.87
C SER A 708 6.09 0.68 0.86
N LEU A 709 5.79 1.66 0.02
CA LEU A 709 4.69 1.57 -0.97
C LEU A 709 4.90 0.44 -1.99
N CYS A 710 6.15 0.08 -2.29
CA CYS A 710 6.46 -1.11 -3.10
C CYS A 710 5.96 -2.41 -2.45
N SER A 711 5.70 -2.37 -1.13
CA SER A 711 4.96 -3.30 -0.26
C SER A 711 3.55 -3.69 -0.71
N TRP A 712 2.88 -2.81 -1.47
CA TRP A 712 1.42 -2.87 -1.63
C TRP A 712 0.94 -2.43 -3.02
N VAL A 713 1.81 -1.78 -3.81
CA VAL A 713 1.45 -1.14 -5.08
C VAL A 713 2.27 -1.70 -6.23
N ASN A 714 1.59 -2.14 -7.28
CA ASN A 714 2.22 -2.51 -8.54
C ASN A 714 2.72 -1.26 -9.27
N VAL A 715 3.98 -1.25 -9.70
CA VAL A 715 4.57 -0.09 -10.38
C VAL A 715 4.77 -0.40 -11.85
N VAL A 716 4.18 0.42 -12.72
CA VAL A 716 4.44 0.42 -14.16
C VAL A 716 5.29 1.65 -14.48
N VAL A 717 6.57 1.43 -14.74
CA VAL A 717 7.51 2.48 -15.11
C VAL A 717 7.25 2.89 -16.56
N GLY A 718 6.97 4.17 -16.77
CA GLY A 718 6.71 4.73 -18.10
C GLY A 718 5.77 5.92 -18.08
N LYS A 719 5.70 6.60 -19.23
CA LYS A 719 4.87 7.80 -19.41
C LYS A 719 3.54 7.47 -20.06
N MET A 720 2.46 8.06 -19.56
CA MET A 720 1.13 7.93 -20.16
C MET A 720 1.07 8.68 -21.50
N THR A 721 0.65 8.00 -22.55
CA THR A 721 0.56 8.55 -23.91
C THR A 721 -0.86 8.63 -24.47
N ALA A 722 -1.78 7.78 -24.01
CA ALA A 722 -3.19 7.82 -24.40
C ALA A 722 -4.11 7.20 -23.34
N ILE A 723 -5.39 7.61 -23.32
CA ILE A 723 -6.43 7.03 -22.47
C ILE A 723 -7.59 6.57 -23.36
N ASN A 724 -7.93 5.29 -23.31
CA ASN A 724 -9.13 4.76 -23.93
C ASN A 724 -10.24 4.60 -22.87
N ARG A 725 -11.23 5.49 -22.90
CA ARG A 725 -12.34 5.50 -21.94
C ARG A 725 -13.36 4.39 -22.19
N ARG A 726 -13.65 4.09 -23.46
CA ARG A 726 -14.66 3.09 -23.82
C ARG A 726 -14.25 1.68 -23.41
N ALA A 727 -12.98 1.36 -23.62
CA ALA A 727 -12.39 0.07 -23.25
C ALA A 727 -11.70 0.09 -21.87
N LYS A 728 -11.70 1.23 -21.18
CA LYS A 728 -11.09 1.47 -19.86
C LYS A 728 -9.66 0.96 -19.71
N TYR A 729 -8.76 1.47 -20.54
CA TYR A 729 -7.31 1.25 -20.38
C TYR A 729 -6.49 2.50 -20.69
N VAL A 730 -5.29 2.55 -20.13
CA VAL A 730 -4.27 3.57 -20.37
C VAL A 730 -3.15 2.96 -21.21
N VAL A 731 -2.62 3.73 -22.17
CA VAL A 731 -1.43 3.36 -22.94
C VAL A 731 -0.21 4.06 -22.32
N VAL A 732 0.81 3.28 -22.00
CA VAL A 732 2.08 3.71 -21.44
C VAL A 732 3.16 3.59 -22.53
N SER A 733 4.26 4.33 -22.39
CA SER A 733 5.45 4.25 -23.26
C SER A 733 5.80 2.79 -23.60
N GLN A 734 6.20 2.53 -24.85
CA GLN A 734 6.33 1.19 -25.47
C GLN A 734 5.00 0.50 -25.81
N GLU A 735 3.90 1.26 -25.94
CA GLU A 735 2.55 0.76 -26.30
C GLU A 735 1.95 -0.26 -25.32
N LYS A 736 2.49 -0.33 -24.10
CA LYS A 736 1.98 -1.19 -23.03
C LYS A 736 0.61 -0.69 -22.58
N GLN A 737 -0.38 -1.58 -22.54
CA GLN A 737 -1.75 -1.24 -22.12
C GLN A 737 -2.00 -1.67 -20.68
N VAL A 738 -2.54 -0.77 -19.86
CA VAL A 738 -2.87 -1.00 -18.45
C VAL A 738 -4.36 -0.73 -18.25
N PRO A 739 -5.19 -1.76 -18.01
CA PRO A 739 -6.63 -1.59 -17.81
C PRO A 739 -6.96 -1.06 -16.41
N TYR A 740 -8.10 -0.37 -16.29
CA TYR A 740 -8.57 0.21 -15.04
C TYR A 740 -10.07 0.04 -14.86
N ASP A 741 -10.53 0.01 -13.61
CA ASP A 741 -11.94 0.20 -13.28
C ASP A 741 -12.17 1.65 -12.81
N TYR A 742 -11.23 2.17 -12.02
CA TYR A 742 -11.09 3.59 -11.69
C TYR A 742 -9.70 4.11 -12.05
N LEU A 743 -9.67 5.27 -12.71
CA LEU A 743 -8.44 5.97 -13.08
C LEU A 743 -8.31 7.26 -12.27
N VAL A 744 -7.16 7.47 -11.66
CA VAL A 744 -6.85 8.65 -10.86
C VAL A 744 -5.66 9.38 -11.48
N LEU A 745 -5.90 10.58 -12.00
CA LEU A 745 -4.87 11.41 -12.65
C LEU A 745 -4.25 12.39 -11.64
N CYS A 746 -2.97 12.15 -11.31
CA CYS A 746 -2.17 12.90 -10.34
C CYS A 746 -0.83 13.34 -10.92
N THR A 747 -0.73 13.57 -12.23
CA THR A 747 0.52 13.90 -12.94
C THR A 747 1.12 15.26 -12.57
N GLY A 748 0.36 16.13 -11.90
CA GLY A 748 0.81 17.48 -11.55
C GLY A 748 1.08 18.35 -12.77
N GLN A 749 1.95 19.35 -12.59
CA GLN A 749 2.44 20.22 -13.65
C GLN A 749 3.96 20.09 -13.74
N SER A 750 4.50 20.20 -14.95
CA SER A 750 5.93 20.12 -15.20
C SER A 750 6.46 21.34 -15.95
N TYR A 751 7.73 21.66 -15.71
CA TYR A 751 8.52 22.56 -16.53
C TYR A 751 8.62 22.03 -17.94
N GLN A 752 8.39 22.91 -18.92
CA GLN A 752 8.40 22.57 -20.34
C GLN A 752 9.65 23.15 -21.01
N ALA A 753 10.17 22.44 -22.01
CA ALA A 753 11.19 22.96 -22.89
C ALA A 753 10.63 24.17 -23.68
N LEU A 754 11.27 25.32 -23.52
CA LEU A 754 10.89 26.56 -24.19
C LEU A 754 11.34 26.56 -25.65
N ALA A 755 10.48 27.02 -26.55
CA ALA A 755 10.95 27.53 -27.84
C ALA A 755 11.36 29.01 -27.69
N PRO A 756 12.42 29.46 -28.37
CA PRO A 756 12.73 30.89 -28.44
C PRO A 756 11.60 31.67 -29.11
N ALA A 757 11.34 32.90 -28.65
CA ALA A 757 10.21 33.72 -29.12
C ALA A 757 10.27 34.13 -30.62
N GLY A 758 11.43 33.97 -31.28
CA GLY A 758 11.68 34.47 -32.63
C GLY A 758 12.26 35.90 -32.62
N ALA A 759 12.86 36.33 -33.74
CA ALA A 759 13.60 37.59 -33.82
C ALA A 759 12.69 38.84 -33.90
N ASP A 760 13.09 39.91 -33.20
CA ASP A 760 12.56 41.29 -33.19
C ASP A 760 11.09 41.46 -32.80
N MET A 761 10.78 41.39 -31.50
CA MET A 761 9.55 41.98 -30.96
C MET A 761 9.83 42.72 -29.66
N SER A 762 9.50 44.02 -29.63
CA SER A 762 9.56 44.88 -28.44
C SER A 762 8.42 44.62 -27.45
N GLU A 763 7.49 43.73 -27.79
CA GLU A 763 6.32 43.35 -26.99
C GLU A 763 6.32 41.83 -26.72
N VAL A 764 5.91 41.42 -25.53
CA VAL A 764 5.73 40.00 -25.17
C VAL A 764 4.65 39.42 -26.10
N PRO A 765 4.91 38.31 -26.82
CA PRO A 765 3.91 37.70 -27.69
C PRO A 765 2.63 37.36 -26.90
N SER A 766 1.45 37.56 -27.48
CA SER A 766 0.16 37.18 -26.87
C SER A 766 0.01 35.68 -26.58
N GLN A 767 0.91 34.84 -27.13
CA GLN A 767 0.99 33.39 -26.94
C GLN A 767 2.29 32.94 -26.23
N TRP A 768 3.05 33.85 -25.63
CA TRP A 768 4.19 33.47 -24.79
C TRP A 768 3.71 32.87 -23.47
N PRO A 769 4.32 31.77 -22.99
CA PRO A 769 5.47 31.04 -23.55
C PRO A 769 5.12 29.96 -24.60
N GLN A 770 5.94 29.86 -25.66
CA GLN A 770 5.79 28.85 -26.72
C GLN A 770 6.59 27.57 -26.39
N ARG A 771 6.03 26.39 -26.69
CA ARG A 771 6.67 25.08 -26.45
C ARG A 771 7.65 24.73 -27.57
N CYS A 772 8.76 24.07 -27.24
CA CYS A 772 9.63 23.46 -28.24
C CYS A 772 8.91 22.31 -28.95
N THR A 773 8.72 22.42 -30.27
CA THR A 773 8.08 21.38 -31.10
C THR A 773 9.10 20.47 -31.82
N GLY A 774 10.40 20.80 -31.78
CA GLY A 774 11.49 20.00 -32.34
C GLY A 774 12.22 19.16 -31.27
N ARG A 775 13.30 18.45 -31.69
CA ARG A 775 14.17 17.71 -30.76
C ARG A 775 14.71 18.65 -29.68
N VAL A 776 14.45 18.29 -28.42
CA VAL A 776 14.95 18.99 -27.24
C VAL A 776 16.48 18.80 -27.17
N PRO A 777 17.27 19.87 -27.05
CA PRO A 777 18.72 19.78 -26.87
C PRO A 777 19.08 18.95 -25.64
N ALA A 778 20.14 18.13 -25.71
CA ALA A 778 20.55 17.26 -24.60
C ALA A 778 21.08 18.05 -23.39
N ASN A 779 21.58 19.27 -23.59
CA ASN A 779 22.06 20.17 -22.55
C ASN A 779 21.02 21.22 -22.11
N LEU A 780 19.74 21.03 -22.49
CA LEU A 780 18.61 21.80 -21.98
C LEU A 780 17.91 20.99 -20.88
N PHE A 781 18.04 21.45 -19.65
CA PHE A 781 17.47 20.79 -18.48
C PHE A 781 16.18 21.46 -18.02
N THR A 782 15.15 20.64 -17.82
CA THR A 782 13.89 21.02 -17.19
C THR A 782 13.58 20.05 -16.05
N PRO A 783 14.31 20.13 -14.92
CA PRO A 783 14.16 19.15 -13.86
C PRO A 783 12.80 19.28 -13.19
N ASN A 784 12.06 18.17 -13.06
CA ASN A 784 10.74 18.12 -12.42
C ASN A 784 10.70 17.24 -11.17
N ASP A 785 11.58 16.26 -11.08
CA ASP A 785 11.71 15.36 -9.95
C ASP A 785 13.18 15.08 -9.60
N ALA A 786 13.38 14.27 -8.56
CA ALA A 786 14.71 13.96 -8.05
C ALA A 786 15.59 13.20 -9.06
N GLN A 787 14.98 12.39 -9.93
CA GLN A 787 15.70 11.62 -10.93
C GLN A 787 16.17 12.53 -12.06
N ASP A 788 15.31 13.43 -12.55
CA ASP A 788 15.71 14.45 -13.52
C ASP A 788 16.85 15.33 -12.98
N CYS A 789 16.82 15.69 -11.70
CA CYS A 789 17.89 16.44 -11.05
C CYS A 789 19.20 15.65 -10.99
N TRP A 790 19.13 14.35 -10.70
CA TRP A 790 20.29 13.46 -10.70
C TRP A 790 20.89 13.30 -12.10
N GLU A 791 20.04 13.08 -13.12
CA GLU A 791 20.47 13.01 -14.53
C GLU A 791 21.14 14.30 -14.99
N ALA A 792 20.57 15.46 -14.63
CA ALA A 792 21.17 16.75 -14.92
C ALA A 792 22.53 16.92 -14.22
N ALA A 793 22.63 16.59 -12.93
CA ALA A 793 23.88 16.71 -12.18
C ALA A 793 24.97 15.79 -12.74
N ARG A 794 24.63 14.53 -13.03
CA ARG A 794 25.55 13.57 -13.65
C ARG A 794 26.01 14.03 -15.03
N TRP A 795 25.10 14.56 -15.85
CA TRP A 795 25.47 15.13 -17.15
C TRP A 795 26.47 16.28 -16.99
N LEU A 796 26.27 17.17 -16.00
CA LEU A 796 27.22 18.23 -15.72
C LEU A 796 28.59 17.66 -15.30
N GLU A 797 28.63 16.67 -14.42
CA GLU A 797 29.88 16.01 -13.99
C GLU A 797 30.64 15.34 -15.16
N ASP A 798 29.91 14.74 -16.10
CA ASP A 798 30.50 14.02 -17.24
C ASP A 798 30.93 14.95 -18.40
N ASN A 799 30.30 16.13 -18.56
CA ASN A 799 30.45 16.98 -19.76
C ASN A 799 31.00 18.40 -19.49
N LEU A 800 31.02 18.89 -18.25
CA LEU A 800 31.72 20.14 -17.93
C LEU A 800 33.17 19.87 -17.57
N ASP A 801 34.08 20.30 -18.43
CA ASP A 801 35.49 20.43 -18.06
C ASP A 801 35.63 21.45 -16.91
N SER A 802 36.48 21.14 -15.94
CA SER A 802 36.72 21.97 -14.75
C SER A 802 37.23 23.40 -15.04
N SER A 803 37.51 23.74 -16.30
CA SER A 803 38.12 25.01 -16.72
C SER A 803 37.37 25.80 -17.81
N GLU A 804 36.33 25.25 -18.47
CA GLU A 804 35.60 25.94 -19.55
C GLU A 804 34.07 25.69 -19.47
N GLY A 805 33.26 26.63 -19.97
CA GLY A 805 31.80 26.48 -20.12
C GLY A 805 30.93 27.23 -19.09
N ASN A 806 30.02 28.06 -19.59
CA ASN A 806 29.06 28.82 -18.78
C ASN A 806 27.71 28.10 -18.65
N VAL A 807 27.02 28.28 -17.52
CA VAL A 807 25.68 27.71 -17.27
C VAL A 807 24.65 28.84 -17.19
N ILE A 808 23.58 28.72 -17.97
CA ILE A 808 22.46 29.67 -17.91
C ILE A 808 21.32 29.07 -17.11
N VAL A 809 20.79 29.81 -16.14
CA VAL A 809 19.56 29.48 -15.40
C VAL A 809 18.50 30.52 -15.75
N TYR A 810 17.43 30.10 -16.43
CA TYR A 810 16.39 30.99 -16.95
C TYR A 810 15.04 30.75 -16.29
N GLY A 811 14.38 31.79 -15.76
CA GLY A 811 13.01 31.67 -15.25
C GLY A 811 12.62 32.74 -14.23
N ASN A 812 11.46 32.58 -13.61
CA ASN A 812 10.96 33.49 -12.57
C ASN A 812 10.24 32.72 -11.44
N THR A 813 10.69 31.51 -11.14
CA THR A 813 10.22 30.71 -9.99
C THR A 813 11.30 30.70 -8.92
N ILE A 814 10.95 30.32 -7.69
CA ILE A 814 11.95 30.16 -6.62
C ILE A 814 13.00 29.08 -6.95
N ASP A 815 12.65 28.12 -7.83
CA ASP A 815 13.51 27.02 -8.25
C ASP A 815 14.79 27.51 -8.97
N ILE A 816 14.78 28.73 -9.53
CA ILE A 816 15.99 29.34 -10.13
C ILE A 816 17.08 29.56 -9.07
N TYR A 817 16.71 29.94 -7.85
CA TYR A 817 17.66 30.24 -6.78
C TYR A 817 18.21 28.95 -6.17
N THR A 818 17.36 27.96 -5.96
CA THR A 818 17.77 26.63 -5.45
C THR A 818 18.68 25.92 -6.45
N THR A 819 18.41 26.05 -7.76
CA THR A 819 19.29 25.53 -8.80
C THR A 819 20.65 26.21 -8.82
N VAL A 820 20.72 27.54 -8.70
CA VAL A 820 22.01 28.25 -8.62
C VAL A 820 22.83 27.78 -7.43
N GLU A 821 22.21 27.65 -6.25
CA GLU A 821 22.90 27.11 -5.06
C GLU A 821 23.33 25.65 -5.26
N ALA A 822 22.51 24.82 -5.92
CA ALA A 822 22.88 23.44 -6.24
C ALA A 822 24.12 23.41 -7.14
N LEU A 823 24.18 24.22 -8.20
CA LEU A 823 25.33 24.33 -9.10
C LEU A 823 26.59 24.81 -8.36
N LEU A 824 26.47 25.80 -7.48
CA LEU A 824 27.58 26.26 -6.61
C LEU A 824 28.07 25.12 -5.70
N SER A 825 27.14 24.33 -5.14
CA SER A 825 27.49 23.20 -4.27
C SER A 825 28.13 22.01 -5.00
N LEU A 826 27.90 21.89 -6.32
CA LEU A 826 28.60 20.95 -7.21
C LEU A 826 30.02 21.43 -7.60
N GLY A 827 30.44 22.61 -7.12
CA GLY A 827 31.77 23.17 -7.36
C GLY A 827 31.90 24.02 -8.63
N ILE A 828 30.78 24.41 -9.26
CA ILE A 828 30.81 25.32 -10.40
C ILE A 828 31.07 26.73 -9.90
N ASP A 829 32.16 27.36 -10.36
CA ASP A 829 32.48 28.74 -10.00
C ASP A 829 31.35 29.70 -10.44
N GLY A 830 30.93 30.58 -9.53
CA GLY A 830 29.77 31.44 -9.76
C GLY A 830 29.97 32.45 -10.88
N SER A 831 31.20 32.81 -11.25
CA SER A 831 31.48 33.65 -12.42
C SER A 831 31.05 33.03 -13.75
N ARG A 832 30.84 31.71 -13.78
CA ARG A 832 30.36 30.94 -14.94
C ARG A 832 28.85 30.79 -14.97
N ILE A 833 28.13 31.25 -13.94
CA ILE A 833 26.69 31.08 -13.82
C ILE A 833 26.00 32.40 -14.18
N HIS A 834 25.10 32.34 -15.17
CA HIS A 834 24.26 33.45 -15.59
C HIS A 834 22.80 33.18 -15.20
N LEU A 835 22.28 33.94 -14.23
CA LEU A 835 20.88 33.90 -13.83
C LEU A 835 20.08 34.92 -14.62
N VAL A 836 19.20 34.46 -15.50
CA VAL A 836 18.39 35.31 -16.37
C VAL A 836 16.91 35.24 -15.94
N GLN A 837 16.38 36.36 -15.43
CA GLN A 837 15.01 36.39 -14.89
C GLN A 837 14.01 36.77 -15.98
N ALA A 838 12.97 35.95 -16.16
CA ALA A 838 11.92 36.23 -17.13
C ALA A 838 11.00 37.39 -16.68
N PRO A 839 10.36 38.14 -17.59
CA PRO A 839 9.43 39.21 -17.23
C PRO A 839 8.25 38.69 -16.39
N LEU A 840 7.85 39.46 -15.37
CA LEU A 840 6.74 39.15 -14.47
C LEU A 840 5.42 39.07 -15.25
N SER A 841 4.92 37.86 -15.51
CA SER A 841 3.53 37.66 -15.97
C SER A 841 2.61 37.62 -14.76
N SER A 842 2.07 38.75 -14.32
CA SER A 842 0.99 38.90 -13.30
C SER A 842 1.17 38.24 -11.91
N ALA A 843 2.21 37.43 -11.69
CA ALA A 843 2.55 36.86 -10.40
C ALA A 843 3.65 37.73 -9.77
N GLY A 844 3.45 38.17 -8.53
CA GLY A 844 4.41 38.98 -7.77
C GLY A 844 5.80 38.34 -7.61
N ALA A 845 6.70 39.02 -6.90
CA ALA A 845 8.06 38.54 -6.64
C ALA A 845 8.06 37.10 -6.07
N CYS A 846 8.92 36.21 -6.59
CA CYS A 846 8.99 34.79 -6.19
C CYS A 846 9.28 34.60 -4.70
N LEU A 847 9.96 35.59 -4.09
CA LEU A 847 10.21 35.70 -2.66
C LEU A 847 9.34 36.85 -2.15
N GLY A 848 8.29 36.54 -1.40
CA GLY A 848 7.35 37.54 -0.88
C GLY A 848 7.92 38.45 0.23
N ASP A 849 9.15 38.22 0.67
CA ASP A 849 9.82 38.97 1.72
C ASP A 849 10.98 39.81 1.17
N SER A 850 10.87 41.14 1.31
CA SER A 850 11.85 42.08 0.79
C SER A 850 13.24 41.97 1.44
N ALA A 851 13.32 41.54 2.71
CA ALA A 851 14.58 41.37 3.41
C ALA A 851 15.32 40.13 2.92
N VAL A 852 14.61 39.02 2.76
CA VAL A 852 15.16 37.77 2.19
C VAL A 852 15.58 38.01 0.74
N GLN A 853 14.74 38.65 -0.08
CA GLN A 853 15.03 38.93 -1.48
C GLN A 853 16.29 39.81 -1.66
N ARG A 854 16.49 40.79 -0.78
CA ARG A 854 17.71 41.62 -0.77
C ARG A 854 18.94 40.78 -0.46
N ARG A 855 18.88 39.96 0.59
CA ARG A 855 20.02 39.14 0.99
C ARG A 855 20.39 38.09 -0.05
N VAL A 856 19.41 37.46 -0.69
CA VAL A 856 19.66 36.51 -1.78
C VAL A 856 20.38 37.20 -2.95
N ARG A 857 20.01 38.44 -3.29
CA ARG A 857 20.71 39.23 -4.33
C ARG A 857 22.16 39.55 -3.96
N GLU A 858 22.41 39.90 -2.70
CA GLU A 858 23.76 40.12 -2.20
C GLU A 858 24.59 38.82 -2.23
N ALA A 859 24.02 37.68 -1.81
CA ALA A 859 24.69 36.39 -1.82
C ALA A 859 25.04 35.92 -3.24
N LEU A 860 24.18 36.19 -4.23
CA LEU A 860 24.48 35.95 -5.64
C LEU A 860 25.67 36.79 -6.12
N ALA A 861 25.74 38.07 -5.73
CA ALA A 861 26.85 38.94 -6.08
C ALA A 861 28.17 38.52 -5.39
N GLU A 862 28.11 38.09 -4.12
CA GLU A 862 29.24 37.54 -3.37
C GLU A 862 29.80 36.26 -4.01
N ALA A 863 28.93 35.41 -4.55
CA ALA A 863 29.31 34.20 -5.28
C ALA A 863 29.83 34.49 -6.71
N GLY A 864 29.74 35.73 -7.21
CA GLY A 864 30.16 36.12 -8.55
C GLY A 864 29.15 35.79 -9.66
N VAL A 865 27.90 35.45 -9.31
CA VAL A 865 26.84 35.07 -10.27
C VAL A 865 26.33 36.30 -11.02
N ALA A 866 26.32 36.25 -12.35
CA ALA A 866 25.81 37.32 -13.19
C ALA A 866 24.28 37.29 -13.26
N VAL A 867 23.60 38.29 -12.69
CA VAL A 867 22.14 38.38 -12.66
C VAL A 867 21.63 39.36 -13.73
N HIS A 868 20.73 38.89 -14.60
CA HIS A 868 20.14 39.66 -15.69
C HIS A 868 18.60 39.71 -15.52
N PRO A 869 18.04 40.80 -14.98
CA PRO A 869 16.61 40.92 -14.73
C PRO A 869 15.80 41.21 -16.00
N GLU A 870 14.53 40.79 -15.98
CA GLU A 870 13.49 41.13 -16.95
C GLU A 870 13.81 40.83 -18.43
N ARG A 871 14.50 39.71 -18.69
CA ARG A 871 14.91 39.31 -20.04
C ARG A 871 14.05 38.18 -20.61
N LEU A 872 13.60 38.33 -21.85
CA LEU A 872 12.87 37.34 -22.62
C LEU A 872 13.82 36.55 -23.54
N LEU A 873 13.73 35.23 -23.54
CA LEU A 873 14.53 34.38 -24.45
C LEU A 873 14.09 34.58 -25.91
N ALA A 874 14.96 35.18 -26.73
CA ALA A 874 14.67 35.51 -28.12
C ALA A 874 15.13 34.43 -29.09
N ARG A 875 16.37 33.95 -28.95
CA ARG A 875 17.00 32.94 -29.83
C ARG A 875 18.11 32.18 -29.10
N TRP A 876 18.45 30.99 -29.57
CA TRP A 876 19.65 30.25 -29.15
C TRP A 876 20.35 29.63 -30.35
N GLY A 877 21.65 29.39 -30.25
CA GLY A 877 22.43 28.67 -31.25
C GLY A 877 22.61 27.21 -30.84
N ARG A 878 22.70 26.33 -31.84
CA ARG A 878 23.01 24.91 -31.64
C ARG A 878 24.26 24.53 -32.43
N ASP A 879 25.05 23.61 -31.89
CA ASP A 879 26.17 22.99 -32.61
C ASP A 879 25.70 21.84 -33.53
N GLU A 880 26.65 21.17 -34.17
CA GLU A 880 26.40 20.00 -35.05
C GLU A 880 25.81 18.80 -34.29
N GLN A 881 26.03 18.71 -32.98
CA GLN A 881 25.54 17.65 -32.09
C GLN A 881 24.14 17.98 -31.53
N GLY A 882 23.67 19.21 -31.73
CA GLY A 882 22.38 19.71 -31.28
C GLY A 882 22.38 20.32 -29.88
N HIS A 883 23.55 20.52 -29.27
CA HIS A 883 23.70 21.20 -27.99
C HIS A 883 23.58 22.71 -28.14
N ILE A 884 22.98 23.36 -27.15
CA ILE A 884 22.93 24.82 -27.07
C ILE A 884 24.34 25.35 -26.77
N THR A 885 24.86 26.22 -27.62
CA THR A 885 26.19 26.86 -27.43
C THR A 885 26.09 28.32 -26.99
N TRP A 886 24.96 28.97 -27.27
CA TRP A 886 24.68 30.32 -26.84
C TRP A 886 23.18 30.62 -26.82
N ALA A 887 22.76 31.56 -25.99
CA ALA A 887 21.41 32.09 -25.93
C ALA A 887 21.41 33.62 -25.98
N ALA A 888 20.47 34.20 -26.73
CA ALA A 888 20.25 35.63 -26.79
C ALA A 888 18.87 36.01 -26.27
N PHE A 889 18.84 37.11 -25.52
CA PHE A 889 17.66 37.60 -24.82
C PHE A 889 17.34 39.06 -25.20
N GLY A 890 16.05 39.39 -25.30
CA GLY A 890 15.53 40.77 -25.43
C GLY A 890 14.70 41.19 -24.20
N SER A 891 14.00 42.31 -24.16
CA SER A 891 14.47 43.69 -23.78
C SER A 891 14.89 43.80 -22.30
N ALA A 892 15.66 44.77 -21.78
CA ALA A 892 15.95 46.18 -22.15
C ALA A 892 17.45 46.57 -21.92
N PRO A 893 17.98 47.72 -22.39
CA PRO A 893 17.84 48.43 -23.68
C PRO A 893 18.73 47.84 -24.81
N GLU A 894 19.65 46.92 -24.49
CA GLU A 894 20.54 46.23 -25.44
C GLU A 894 20.27 44.72 -25.44
N PRO A 895 20.38 44.02 -26.58
CA PRO A 895 20.24 42.56 -26.64
C PRO A 895 21.40 41.89 -25.90
N LEU A 896 21.08 40.97 -24.99
CA LEU A 896 22.07 40.22 -24.21
C LEU A 896 22.39 38.92 -24.96
N HIS A 897 23.66 38.68 -25.26
CA HIS A 897 24.13 37.43 -25.86
C HIS A 897 25.06 36.73 -24.87
N LEU A 898 24.75 35.48 -24.51
CA LEU A 898 25.51 34.67 -23.57
C LEU A 898 25.89 33.34 -24.23
N GLU A 899 27.17 32.99 -24.19
CA GLU A 899 27.62 31.63 -24.51
C GLU A 899 27.32 30.71 -23.32
N CYS A 900 26.95 29.45 -23.60
CA CYS A 900 26.68 28.46 -22.56
C CYS A 900 26.95 27.03 -23.04
N CYS A 901 27.27 26.16 -22.09
CA CYS A 901 27.38 24.71 -22.28
C CYS A 901 26.18 23.96 -21.68
N ALA A 902 25.45 24.57 -20.74
CA ALA A 902 24.23 24.02 -20.15
C ALA A 902 23.17 25.12 -19.96
N PHE A 903 21.90 24.77 -20.15
CA PHE A 903 20.77 25.67 -20.01
C PHE A 903 19.68 25.05 -19.13
N PHE A 904 19.39 25.66 -17.99
CA PHE A 904 18.29 25.28 -17.10
C PHE A 904 17.09 26.20 -17.32
N SER A 905 15.91 25.62 -17.53
CA SER A 905 14.69 26.37 -17.84
C SER A 905 13.59 26.16 -16.81
N PHE A 906 13.21 27.24 -16.13
CA PHE A 906 12.17 27.33 -15.10
C PHE A 906 11.15 28.44 -15.40
N ALA A 907 10.89 28.72 -16.68
CA ALA A 907 10.03 29.85 -17.06
C ALA A 907 8.57 29.68 -16.62
N TYR A 908 8.00 28.48 -16.76
CA TYR A 908 6.62 28.20 -16.38
C TYR A 908 6.36 26.70 -16.20
N LYS A 909 5.40 26.37 -15.33
CA LYS A 909 4.86 25.02 -15.17
C LYS A 909 3.52 24.93 -15.89
N THR A 910 3.29 23.86 -16.64
CA THR A 910 2.01 23.58 -17.28
C THR A 910 1.81 22.07 -17.41
N LEU A 911 0.69 21.66 -18.01
CA LEU A 911 0.47 20.28 -18.40
C LEU A 911 1.48 19.86 -19.47
N ASP A 912 2.23 18.80 -19.17
CA ASP A 912 3.06 18.09 -20.16
C ASP A 912 2.27 17.82 -21.45
N TYR A 913 2.92 17.99 -22.60
CA TYR A 913 2.24 17.88 -23.90
C TYR A 913 1.62 16.51 -24.15
N GLU A 914 2.32 15.43 -23.82
CA GLU A 914 1.79 14.08 -24.04
C GLU A 914 0.64 13.79 -23.09
N THR A 915 0.72 14.27 -21.85
CA THR A 915 -0.39 14.19 -20.89
C THR A 915 -1.59 14.99 -21.36
N PHE A 916 -1.38 16.23 -21.82
CA PHE A 916 -2.44 17.08 -22.39
C PHE A 916 -3.09 16.41 -23.60
N LYS A 917 -2.28 15.87 -24.52
CA LYS A 917 -2.74 15.15 -25.70
C LYS A 917 -3.56 13.93 -25.30
N ALA A 918 -3.06 13.08 -24.40
CA ALA A 918 -3.76 11.90 -23.92
C ALA A 918 -5.14 12.22 -23.30
N VAL A 919 -5.20 13.28 -22.49
CA VAL A 919 -6.44 13.75 -21.84
C VAL A 919 -7.41 14.37 -22.85
N SER A 920 -6.92 15.17 -23.79
CA SER A 920 -7.74 15.81 -24.83
C SER A 920 -8.28 14.79 -25.84
N ASP A 921 -7.45 13.86 -26.29
CA ASP A 921 -7.83 12.79 -27.21
C ASP A 921 -8.84 11.84 -26.57
N ALA A 922 -8.84 11.74 -25.24
CA ALA A 922 -9.84 11.04 -24.45
C ALA A 922 -11.13 11.86 -24.23
N TYR A 923 -11.28 13.05 -24.79
CA TYR A 923 -12.45 13.92 -24.61
C TYR A 923 -12.74 14.24 -23.13
N LEU A 924 -11.69 14.37 -22.32
CA LEU A 924 -11.81 14.94 -20.98
C LEU A 924 -11.78 16.47 -21.08
N VAL A 925 -12.57 17.15 -20.26
CA VAL A 925 -12.73 18.61 -20.36
C VAL A 925 -11.47 19.32 -19.83
N VAL A 926 -10.77 20.03 -20.72
CA VAL A 926 -9.59 20.84 -20.39
C VAL A 926 -9.85 22.31 -20.70
N ASP A 927 -9.68 23.18 -19.70
CA ASP A 927 -9.79 24.65 -19.79
C ASP A 927 -8.52 25.27 -19.22
N GLY A 928 -7.42 25.16 -19.97
CA GLY A 928 -6.04 25.41 -19.50
C GLY A 928 -5.52 24.35 -18.49
N ARG A 929 -6.42 23.72 -17.74
CA ARG A 929 -6.21 22.64 -16.77
C ARG A 929 -7.35 21.63 -16.85
N LEU A 930 -7.16 20.44 -16.28
CA LEU A 930 -8.20 19.41 -16.27
C LEU A 930 -9.34 19.81 -15.33
N VAL A 931 -10.57 19.88 -15.85
CA VAL A 931 -11.73 20.36 -15.11
C VAL A 931 -12.31 19.25 -14.24
N ILE A 932 -12.51 19.56 -12.95
CA ILE A 932 -13.09 18.64 -11.96
C ILE A 932 -14.26 19.26 -11.18
N ASP A 933 -15.05 18.41 -10.54
CA ASP A 933 -16.01 18.81 -9.51
C ASP A 933 -15.42 18.82 -8.08
N ALA A 934 -16.25 19.21 -7.10
CA ALA A 934 -15.88 19.23 -5.69
C ALA A 934 -15.57 17.83 -5.09
N LYS A 935 -15.96 16.75 -5.76
CA LYS A 935 -15.67 15.35 -5.39
C LYS A 935 -14.59 14.75 -6.31
N PHE A 936 -13.78 15.58 -6.95
CA PHE A 936 -12.65 15.18 -7.82
C PHE A 936 -13.04 14.44 -9.11
N HIS A 937 -14.33 14.36 -9.48
CA HIS A 937 -14.73 13.74 -10.74
C HIS A 937 -14.39 14.64 -11.92
N THR A 938 -13.96 14.02 -13.00
CA THR A 938 -13.97 14.65 -14.33
C THR A 938 -15.37 14.57 -14.94
N ASN A 939 -15.52 14.83 -16.25
CA ASN A 939 -16.75 14.53 -16.98
C ASN A 939 -17.03 13.02 -17.13
N ASP A 940 -16.14 12.15 -16.67
CA ASP A 940 -16.32 10.71 -16.58
C ASP A 940 -16.30 10.26 -15.11
N ALA A 941 -17.33 9.55 -14.66
CA ALA A 941 -17.44 9.12 -13.26
C ALA A 941 -16.37 8.09 -12.85
N SER A 942 -15.81 7.36 -13.82
CA SER A 942 -14.73 6.40 -13.58
C SER A 942 -13.34 7.04 -13.53
N ILE A 943 -13.22 8.33 -13.90
CA ILE A 943 -11.96 9.06 -13.95
C ILE A 943 -12.01 10.24 -12.99
N ARG A 944 -11.11 10.22 -12.00
CA ARG A 944 -10.88 11.30 -11.06
C ARG A 944 -9.54 11.96 -11.31
N ALA A 945 -9.40 13.21 -10.90
CA ALA A 945 -8.13 13.92 -10.98
C ALA A 945 -7.92 14.83 -9.79
N ALA A 946 -6.67 14.97 -9.36
CA ALA A 946 -6.32 15.80 -8.20
C ALA A 946 -4.89 16.34 -8.27
N GLY A 947 -4.65 17.47 -7.59
CA GLY A 947 -3.37 18.16 -7.59
C GLY A 947 -3.25 19.27 -8.64
N PRO A 948 -2.05 19.85 -8.81
CA PRO A 948 -1.84 21.08 -9.60
C PRO A 948 -2.33 21.04 -11.06
N LEU A 949 -2.52 19.85 -11.64
CA LEU A 949 -3.06 19.69 -12.99
C LEU A 949 -4.52 20.12 -13.14
N THR A 950 -5.27 20.21 -12.03
CA THR A 950 -6.72 20.39 -12.07
C THR A 950 -7.17 21.84 -11.83
N LYS A 951 -8.41 22.10 -12.23
CA LYS A 951 -9.17 23.32 -11.96
C LYS A 951 -10.63 22.94 -11.64
N PHE A 952 -11.26 23.64 -10.71
CA PHE A 952 -12.69 23.43 -10.43
C PHE A 952 -13.56 23.92 -11.59
N SER A 953 -14.68 23.24 -11.82
CA SER A 953 -15.66 23.63 -12.84
C SER A 953 -16.14 25.07 -12.65
N ARG A 954 -16.34 25.80 -13.77
CA ARG A 954 -16.83 27.19 -13.74
C ARG A 954 -18.20 27.36 -13.05
N ARG A 955 -18.92 26.26 -12.81
CA ARG A 955 -20.17 26.23 -12.02
C ARG A 955 -20.00 26.74 -10.57
N TYR A 956 -18.76 26.74 -10.07
CA TYR A 956 -18.41 27.23 -8.74
C TYR A 956 -18.10 28.73 -8.70
N TYR A 957 -18.08 29.42 -9.85
CA TYR A 957 -17.80 30.87 -9.99
C TYR A 957 -16.49 31.34 -9.34
N ARG A 958 -15.49 30.44 -9.24
CA ARG A 958 -14.17 30.68 -8.63
C ARG A 958 -13.06 30.05 -9.47
N ASP A 959 -12.73 30.69 -10.58
CA ASP A 959 -11.67 30.24 -11.52
C ASP A 959 -10.26 30.39 -10.95
N ASP A 960 -10.11 31.26 -9.95
CA ASP A 960 -8.91 31.60 -9.21
C ASP A 960 -8.47 30.50 -8.23
N VAL A 961 -9.41 29.67 -7.75
CA VAL A 961 -9.14 28.60 -6.79
C VAL A 961 -8.81 27.31 -7.54
N THR A 962 -7.59 26.80 -7.34
CA THR A 962 -7.13 25.52 -7.89
C THR A 962 -6.44 24.69 -6.80
N HIS A 963 -6.22 23.40 -7.05
CA HIS A 963 -5.44 22.57 -6.12
C HIS A 963 -3.99 23.07 -5.90
N SER A 964 -3.43 23.88 -6.81
CA SER A 964 -2.10 24.50 -6.60
C SER A 964 -2.07 25.48 -5.41
N ASN A 965 -3.23 25.96 -4.96
CA ASN A 965 -3.38 26.88 -3.84
C ASN A 965 -3.34 26.19 -2.47
N PHE A 966 -3.40 24.85 -2.44
CA PHE A 966 -3.59 24.05 -1.23
C PHE A 966 -2.45 23.05 -1.01
N ASN A 967 -2.45 22.41 0.16
CA ASN A 967 -1.49 21.38 0.51
C ASN A 967 -1.78 20.08 -0.27
N SER A 968 -0.79 19.58 -1.02
CA SER A 968 -0.93 18.36 -1.83
C SER A 968 -1.27 17.12 -1.00
N LYS A 969 -0.71 16.98 0.21
CA LYS A 969 -0.98 15.85 1.10
C LYS A 969 -2.41 15.89 1.67
N GLU A 970 -2.98 17.07 1.89
CA GLU A 970 -4.41 17.18 2.25
C GLU A 970 -5.31 16.77 1.09
N ILE A 971 -5.00 17.25 -0.12
CA ILE A 971 -5.77 16.95 -1.33
C ILE A 971 -5.77 15.43 -1.61
N GLY A 972 -4.62 14.76 -1.51
CA GLY A 972 -4.51 13.31 -1.72
C GLY A 972 -5.30 12.51 -0.69
N PHE A 973 -5.26 12.93 0.58
CA PHE A 973 -6.09 12.36 1.64
C PHE A 973 -7.59 12.50 1.37
N GLU A 974 -8.07 13.70 1.04
CA GLU A 974 -9.50 13.95 0.75
C GLU A 974 -9.98 13.20 -0.50
N LEU A 975 -9.13 13.08 -1.52
CA LEU A 975 -9.40 12.25 -2.70
C LEU A 975 -9.61 10.78 -2.31
N ALA A 976 -8.75 10.24 -1.45
CA ALA A 976 -8.85 8.87 -0.97
C ALA A 976 -10.11 8.66 -0.12
N VAL A 977 -10.42 9.57 0.81
CA VAL A 977 -11.65 9.52 1.62
C VAL A 977 -12.90 9.56 0.74
N SER A 978 -12.92 10.41 -0.30
CA SER A 978 -14.02 10.44 -1.25
C SER A 978 -14.21 9.11 -1.97
N MET A 979 -13.14 8.38 -2.29
CA MET A 979 -13.22 7.06 -2.93
C MET A 979 -13.54 5.93 -1.94
N LEU A 980 -13.09 6.01 -0.69
CA LEU A 980 -13.37 5.00 0.34
C LEU A 980 -14.87 4.85 0.61
N SER A 981 -15.66 5.92 0.43
CA SER A 981 -17.12 5.86 0.49
C SER A 981 -17.77 4.92 -0.54
N LEU A 982 -17.04 4.52 -1.60
CA LEU A 982 -17.51 3.56 -2.60
C LEU A 982 -17.27 2.11 -2.18
N PHE A 983 -16.33 1.86 -1.26
CA PHE A 983 -15.82 0.53 -0.93
C PHE A 983 -16.08 0.10 0.51
N ASP A 984 -16.15 1.05 1.45
CA ASP A 984 -16.41 0.77 2.86
C ASP A 984 -17.91 1.00 3.18
N PRO A 985 -18.71 -0.07 3.35
CA PRO A 985 -20.14 0.06 3.65
C PRO A 985 -20.41 0.62 5.06
N THR A 986 -19.42 0.65 5.93
CA THR A 986 -19.57 1.17 7.31
C THR A 986 -19.39 2.68 7.39
N LEU A 987 -18.78 3.30 6.37
CA LEU A 987 -18.84 4.75 6.21
C LEU A 987 -20.26 5.10 5.82
N GLN A 988 -21.03 5.65 6.77
CA GLN A 988 -22.36 6.15 6.44
C GLN A 988 -22.24 7.09 5.23
N PRO A 989 -23.05 6.90 4.17
CA PRO A 989 -23.14 7.92 3.13
C PRO A 989 -23.45 9.21 3.86
N SER A 990 -22.59 10.22 3.70
CA SER A 990 -22.78 11.50 4.36
C SER A 990 -24.23 11.93 4.12
N SER A 991 -24.93 12.29 5.22
CA SER A 991 -26.29 12.86 5.14
C SER A 991 -26.34 13.81 3.95
N GLU A 992 -27.36 13.66 3.09
CA GLU A 992 -27.51 14.50 1.88
C GLU A 992 -27.13 15.94 2.26
N PRO A 993 -26.07 16.48 1.64
CA PRO A 993 -25.53 17.72 2.10
C PRO A 993 -26.61 18.80 1.85
N PRO A 994 -26.77 19.78 2.75
CA PRO A 994 -27.90 20.71 2.70
C PRO A 994 -28.06 21.32 1.30
N GLU A 995 -29.30 21.53 0.84
CA GLU A 995 -29.59 22.02 -0.52
C GLU A 995 -28.67 23.20 -0.90
N GLY A 996 -27.90 23.04 -1.98
CA GLY A 996 -26.95 24.06 -2.50
C GLY A 996 -25.48 23.85 -2.11
N SER A 997 -25.16 22.90 -1.23
CA SER A 997 -23.78 22.50 -0.86
C SER A 997 -22.97 21.92 -2.04
N ASP A 998 -23.61 21.30 -3.03
CA ASP A 998 -22.97 20.81 -4.27
C ASP A 998 -22.31 21.91 -5.11
N ARG A 999 -22.61 23.19 -4.81
CA ARG A 999 -22.04 24.38 -5.44
C ARG A 999 -20.92 25.02 -4.63
N LEU A 1000 -20.45 24.38 -3.57
CA LEU A 1000 -19.32 24.87 -2.78
C LEU A 1000 -18.05 24.08 -3.10
N ILE A 1001 -16.92 24.79 -3.10
CA ILE A 1001 -15.59 24.17 -3.18
C ILE A 1001 -15.22 23.69 -1.75
N PRO A 1002 -14.62 22.49 -1.61
CA PRO A 1002 -14.14 22.00 -0.32
C PRO A 1002 -13.16 22.99 0.34
N VAL A 1003 -13.23 23.08 1.67
CA VAL A 1003 -12.33 23.92 2.45
C VAL A 1003 -11.15 23.10 2.94
N TYR A 1004 -9.97 23.36 2.39
CA TYR A 1004 -8.70 22.78 2.82
C TYR A 1004 -8.06 23.66 3.89
N LYS A 1005 -7.57 23.07 4.98
CA LYS A 1005 -7.10 23.76 6.18
C LYS A 1005 -5.60 23.61 6.44
N ARG A 1006 -4.93 22.61 5.87
CA ARG A 1006 -3.49 22.42 6.08
C ARG A 1006 -2.70 23.53 5.40
N CYS A 1007 -1.64 23.97 6.06
CA CYS A 1007 -0.74 24.98 5.52
C CYS A 1007 -0.02 24.50 4.26
N LYS A 1008 0.32 25.45 3.40
CA LYS A 1008 1.22 25.23 2.28
C LYS A 1008 2.64 25.54 2.73
N VAL A 1009 3.55 24.59 2.48
CA VAL A 1009 4.96 24.69 2.89
C VAL A 1009 5.84 24.73 1.66
N GLN A 1010 6.83 25.61 1.67
CA GLN A 1010 7.86 25.73 0.65
C GLN A 1010 9.21 25.89 1.37
N GLY A 1011 10.17 25.02 1.09
CA GLY A 1011 11.50 25.14 1.70
C GLY A 1011 12.61 24.64 0.78
N GLY A 1012 13.82 25.11 1.00
CA GLY A 1012 14.97 24.79 0.17
C GLY A 1012 16.22 25.56 0.59
N VAL A 1013 17.34 25.30 -0.07
CA VAL A 1013 18.58 26.03 0.17
C VAL A 1013 18.73 27.10 -0.90
N LEU A 1014 18.87 28.34 -0.47
CA LEU A 1014 19.03 29.52 -1.32
C LEU A 1014 20.50 29.94 -1.39
N PRO A 1015 20.89 30.74 -2.40
CA PRO A 1015 22.27 31.18 -2.63
C PRO A 1015 22.98 31.67 -1.36
N GLY A 1016 24.18 31.14 -1.12
CA GLY A 1016 24.97 31.43 0.09
C GLY A 1016 24.76 30.41 1.22
N GLY A 1017 24.19 29.24 0.90
CA GLY A 1017 23.94 28.16 1.85
C GLY A 1017 22.86 28.46 2.89
N TYR A 1018 21.90 29.34 2.58
CA TYR A 1018 20.83 29.71 3.51
C TYR A 1018 19.63 28.76 3.38
N ASN A 1019 19.22 28.13 4.48
CA ASN A 1019 18.00 27.35 4.59
C ASN A 1019 16.79 28.30 4.66
N TYR A 1020 15.91 28.19 3.67
CA TYR A 1020 14.66 28.93 3.58
C TYR A 1020 13.48 28.01 3.88
N LEU A 1021 12.52 28.53 4.65
CA LEU A 1021 11.25 27.89 4.91
C LEU A 1021 10.14 28.95 4.93
N HIS A 1022 9.10 28.71 4.17
CA HIS A 1022 7.89 29.52 4.17
C HIS A 1022 6.66 28.65 4.35
N ILE A 1023 5.92 28.92 5.41
CA ILE A 1023 4.66 28.27 5.74
C ILE A 1023 3.58 29.32 5.59
N SER A 1024 2.57 29.05 4.78
CA SER A 1024 1.51 30.01 4.46
C SER A 1024 0.12 29.38 4.57
N LYS A 1025 -0.86 30.25 4.77
CA LYS A 1025 -2.27 29.88 4.76
C LYS A 1025 -2.66 29.31 3.38
N PRO A 1026 -3.42 28.21 3.34
CA PRO A 1026 -3.98 27.69 2.09
C PRO A 1026 -4.89 28.74 1.43
N GLY A 1027 -4.78 28.90 0.12
CA GLY A 1027 -5.63 29.82 -0.65
C GLY A 1027 -4.90 30.59 -1.74
N ILE A 1028 -5.60 31.56 -2.30
CA ILE A 1028 -5.04 32.47 -3.30
C ILE A 1028 -4.17 33.48 -2.56
N PRO A 1029 -2.91 33.68 -2.98
CA PRO A 1029 -2.13 34.81 -2.51
C PRO A 1029 -2.90 36.07 -2.90
N LEU A 1030 -3.48 36.76 -1.92
CA LEU A 1030 -3.97 38.11 -2.17
C LEU A 1030 -2.73 38.93 -2.52
N ASP A 1031 -2.74 39.56 -3.70
CA ASP A 1031 -1.69 40.50 -4.06
C ASP A 1031 -1.49 41.49 -2.91
N VAL A 1032 -0.23 41.78 -2.62
CA VAL A 1032 0.23 42.60 -1.49
C VAL A 1032 -0.24 44.08 -1.61
N GLU A 1033 -1.15 44.37 -2.53
CA GLU A 1033 -1.81 45.66 -2.67
C GLU A 1033 -3.30 45.56 -2.27
N CYS A 1034 -3.54 45.83 -0.98
CA CYS A 1034 -4.80 46.36 -0.42
C CYS A 1034 -6.04 45.46 -0.42
N ASP A 1035 -6.23 44.72 0.68
CA ASP A 1035 -7.44 44.94 1.48
C ASP A 1035 -7.01 45.73 2.74
N PRO A 1036 -7.30 47.05 2.84
CA PRO A 1036 -6.86 47.90 3.96
C PRO A 1036 -7.52 47.56 5.31
N CYS A 1037 -8.18 46.40 5.43
CA CYS A 1037 -8.91 45.96 6.61
C CYS A 1037 -8.31 44.74 7.34
N ASP A 1038 -7.22 44.12 6.87
CA ASP A 1038 -6.61 42.93 7.50
C ASP A 1038 -5.18 43.20 8.01
N HIS A 1039 -4.99 44.27 8.78
CA HIS A 1039 -3.74 44.55 9.50
C HIS A 1039 -3.54 43.54 10.65
N GLY A 1040 -3.07 42.35 10.28
CA GLY A 1040 -2.52 41.38 11.22
C GLY A 1040 -1.39 41.96 12.07
N THR A 1041 -0.94 41.20 13.07
CA THR A 1041 0.28 41.54 13.84
C THR A 1041 1.46 40.77 13.26
N GLU A 1042 2.57 41.45 13.03
CA GLU A 1042 3.81 40.82 12.58
C GLU A 1042 4.89 40.89 13.66
N ILE A 1043 5.57 39.77 13.90
CA ILE A 1043 6.71 39.65 14.81
C ILE A 1043 7.90 39.18 13.99
N VAL A 1044 8.97 39.98 13.99
CA VAL A 1044 10.23 39.68 13.30
C VAL A 1044 11.37 39.69 14.31
N THR A 1045 12.23 38.66 14.27
CA THR A 1045 13.48 38.61 15.02
C THR A 1045 14.65 38.25 14.11
N GLY A 1046 15.85 38.70 14.50
CA GLY A 1046 17.08 38.55 13.74
C GLY A 1046 17.13 39.35 12.43
N GLU A 1047 18.18 39.10 11.65
CA GLU A 1047 18.48 39.79 10.40
C GLU A 1047 18.80 38.80 9.29
N ALA A 1048 18.26 39.03 8.09
CA ALA A 1048 18.52 38.16 6.94
C ALA A 1048 20.02 38.10 6.61
N ALA A 1049 20.76 39.21 6.78
CA ALA A 1049 22.20 39.29 6.55
C ALA A 1049 23.00 38.34 7.47
N GLN A 1050 22.62 38.26 8.74
CA GLN A 1050 23.28 37.41 9.73
C GLN A 1050 22.85 35.94 9.61
N GLY A 1051 21.78 35.65 8.87
CA GLY A 1051 21.27 34.28 8.71
C GLY A 1051 20.59 33.74 9.96
N ASN A 1052 19.90 34.61 10.69
CA ASN A 1052 19.08 34.28 11.86
C ASN A 1052 17.68 34.91 11.76
N TYR A 1053 17.16 35.09 10.55
CA TYR A 1053 15.89 35.78 10.31
C TYR A 1053 14.69 34.86 10.56
N PHE A 1054 13.74 35.33 11.37
CA PHE A 1054 12.49 34.64 11.67
C PHE A 1054 11.33 35.65 11.67
N ARG A 1055 10.30 35.39 10.86
CA ARG A 1055 9.08 36.20 10.76
C ARG A 1055 7.84 35.36 11.04
N LEU A 1056 6.99 35.83 11.95
CA LEU A 1056 5.65 35.33 12.22
C LEU A 1056 4.60 36.39 11.88
N HIS A 1057 3.58 35.99 11.13
CA HIS A 1057 2.42 36.82 10.84
C HIS A 1057 1.18 36.22 11.49
N PHE A 1058 0.42 37.05 12.21
CA PHE A 1058 -0.83 36.69 12.88
C PHE A 1058 -2.02 37.31 12.16
N SER A 1059 -3.10 36.56 11.97
CA SER A 1059 -4.38 37.11 11.53
C SER A 1059 -4.98 38.10 12.53
N ARG A 1060 -6.05 38.79 12.11
CA ARG A 1060 -6.93 39.59 13.00
C ARG A 1060 -7.46 38.83 14.22
N TYR A 1061 -7.48 37.50 14.17
CA TYR A 1061 -7.93 36.62 15.26
C TYR A 1061 -6.76 36.10 16.12
N HIS A 1062 -5.57 36.69 15.98
CA HIS A 1062 -4.36 36.29 16.70
C HIS A 1062 -3.94 34.82 16.48
N MET A 1063 -4.29 34.26 15.33
CA MET A 1063 -3.85 32.93 14.88
C MET A 1063 -2.65 33.08 13.96
N VAL A 1064 -1.67 32.18 14.05
CA VAL A 1064 -0.52 32.16 13.13
C VAL A 1064 -0.99 31.84 11.71
N ASP A 1065 -0.81 32.80 10.80
CA ASP A 1065 -1.24 32.74 9.40
C ASP A 1065 -0.07 32.50 8.43
N SER A 1066 1.15 32.94 8.77
CA SER A 1066 2.34 32.59 8.00
C SER A 1066 3.62 32.63 8.83
N ILE A 1067 4.60 31.82 8.44
CA ILE A 1067 5.93 31.71 9.05
C ILE A 1067 6.97 31.82 7.94
N THR A 1068 7.97 32.68 8.08
CA THR A 1068 9.11 32.76 7.15
C THR A 1068 10.41 32.69 7.94
N CYS A 1069 11.20 31.66 7.66
CA CYS A 1069 12.50 31.42 8.28
C CYS A 1069 13.60 31.49 7.21
N PHE A 1070 14.70 32.14 7.54
CA PHE A 1070 15.88 32.22 6.69
C PHE A 1070 17.14 32.14 7.57
N SER A 1071 17.81 30.98 7.55
CA SER A 1071 18.87 30.63 8.49
C SER A 1071 20.07 29.95 7.83
N LYS A 1072 21.29 30.15 8.38
CA LYS A 1072 22.45 29.32 8.00
C LYS A 1072 22.41 27.92 8.61
N GLU A 1073 21.68 27.76 9.72
CA GLU A 1073 21.49 26.46 10.37
C GLU A 1073 20.31 25.70 9.73
N PRO A 1074 20.33 24.35 9.75
CA PRO A 1074 19.20 23.55 9.30
C PRO A 1074 17.96 23.80 10.16
N LEU A 1075 16.79 23.79 9.53
CA LEU A 1075 15.52 24.14 10.17
C LEU A 1075 14.71 22.89 10.55
N PRO A 1076 14.16 22.79 11.77
CA PRO A 1076 13.25 21.71 12.17
C PRO A 1076 11.85 21.95 11.58
N VAL A 1077 11.68 21.67 10.28
CA VAL A 1077 10.46 21.99 9.52
C VAL A 1077 9.20 21.34 10.11
N SER A 1078 9.29 20.08 10.57
CA SER A 1078 8.17 19.36 11.20
C SER A 1078 7.65 20.08 12.45
N ASN A 1079 8.56 20.59 13.29
CA ASN A 1079 8.22 21.35 14.49
C ASN A 1079 7.50 22.66 14.12
N TYR A 1080 8.07 23.46 13.22
CA TYR A 1080 7.50 24.77 12.88
C TYR A 1080 6.16 24.68 12.16
N THR A 1081 5.91 23.59 11.43
CA THR A 1081 4.60 23.31 10.83
C THR A 1081 3.49 23.22 11.89
N CYS A 1082 3.80 22.79 13.12
CA CYS A 1082 2.83 22.68 14.22
C CYS A 1082 2.40 24.03 14.81
N LEU A 1083 3.22 25.08 14.61
CA LEU A 1083 2.94 26.43 15.09
C LEU A 1083 1.86 27.11 14.24
N PHE A 1084 1.73 26.71 12.97
CA PHE A 1084 0.72 27.24 12.07
C PHE A 1084 -0.70 26.97 12.59
N GLY A 1085 -1.57 27.97 12.51
CA GLY A 1085 -2.95 27.87 12.98
C GLY A 1085 -3.09 27.75 14.49
N GLN A 1086 -2.04 28.02 15.28
CA GLN A 1086 -2.13 28.16 16.73
C GLN A 1086 -2.40 29.61 17.14
N HIS A 1087 -3.12 29.79 18.24
CA HIS A 1087 -3.37 31.11 18.81
C HIS A 1087 -2.15 31.59 19.61
N GLU A 1088 -1.85 32.90 19.58
CA GLU A 1088 -0.65 33.46 20.23
C GLU A 1088 -0.52 33.14 21.73
N ARG A 1089 -1.66 33.11 22.46
CA ARG A 1089 -1.71 32.68 23.87
C ARG A 1089 -1.20 31.25 24.10
N LEU A 1090 -1.50 30.32 23.19
CA LEU A 1090 -1.00 28.95 23.29
C LEU A 1090 0.51 28.89 23.06
N LEU A 1091 1.04 29.83 22.28
CA LEU A 1091 2.46 30.07 22.10
C LEU A 1091 3.04 30.90 23.26
N ASN A 1092 2.56 30.63 24.48
CA ASN A 1092 3.03 31.21 25.74
C ASN A 1092 2.96 32.75 25.79
N ASP A 1093 1.78 33.29 25.44
CA ASP A 1093 1.46 34.73 25.39
C ASP A 1093 2.48 35.54 24.57
N LEU A 1094 2.81 35.02 23.38
CA LEU A 1094 3.89 35.51 22.52
C LEU A 1094 3.78 37.03 22.25
N CYS A 1095 2.58 37.52 21.92
CA CYS A 1095 2.40 38.94 21.56
C CYS A 1095 2.67 39.86 22.76
N TYR A 1096 2.31 39.42 23.97
CA TYR A 1096 2.57 40.15 25.20
C TYR A 1096 4.08 40.21 25.49
N ARG A 1097 4.76 39.05 25.45
CA ARG A 1097 6.21 38.96 25.72
C ARG A 1097 7.04 39.75 24.70
N TRP A 1098 6.62 39.77 23.43
CA TRP A 1098 7.25 40.57 22.39
C TRP A 1098 7.17 42.07 22.71
N ARG A 1099 5.97 42.56 23.03
CA ARG A 1099 5.76 43.98 23.41
C ARG A 1099 6.48 44.37 24.69
N ALA A 1100 6.67 43.42 25.60
CA ALA A 1100 7.43 43.61 26.83
C ALA A 1100 8.96 43.58 26.62
N GLY A 1101 9.44 43.35 25.40
CA GLY A 1101 10.87 43.24 25.08
C GLY A 1101 11.54 41.98 25.65
N GLN A 1102 10.76 40.96 26.01
CA GLN A 1102 11.24 39.70 26.59
C GLN A 1102 11.61 38.66 25.53
N LEU A 1103 11.35 38.94 24.25
CA LEU A 1103 11.67 38.07 23.12
C LEU A 1103 12.76 38.71 22.26
N SER A 1104 13.97 38.17 22.32
CA SER A 1104 15.10 38.60 21.50
C SER A 1104 15.26 37.79 20.22
N ASP A 1105 14.97 36.49 20.27
CA ASP A 1105 15.15 35.57 19.15
C ASP A 1105 14.07 34.47 19.18
N LEU A 1106 13.38 34.28 18.05
CA LEU A 1106 12.32 33.27 17.94
C LEU A 1106 12.89 31.86 17.77
N TYR A 1107 14.12 31.69 17.25
CA TYR A 1107 14.73 30.36 17.14
C TYR A 1107 14.96 29.75 18.51
N SER A 1108 15.63 30.47 19.42
CA SER A 1108 15.81 30.05 20.80
C SER A 1108 14.50 29.90 21.56
N TYR A 1109 13.54 30.83 21.37
CA TYR A 1109 12.24 30.77 22.04
C TYR A 1109 11.45 29.49 21.72
N PHE A 1110 11.44 29.08 20.44
CA PHE A 1110 10.76 27.86 20.00
C PHE A 1110 11.56 26.57 20.18
N ARG A 1111 12.74 26.64 20.80
CA ARG A 1111 13.51 25.50 21.29
C ARG A 1111 13.33 25.26 22.79
N GLU A 1112 12.63 26.15 23.51
CA GLU A 1112 12.34 26.01 24.93
C GLU A 1112 11.46 24.75 25.23
N PRO A 1113 11.59 24.12 26.43
CA PRO A 1113 10.91 22.86 26.74
C PRO A 1113 9.38 22.85 26.56
N TRP A 1114 8.69 23.96 26.83
CA TRP A 1114 7.22 24.03 26.70
C TRP A 1114 6.76 23.83 25.24
N SER A 1115 7.57 24.25 24.27
CA SER A 1115 7.24 24.15 22.84
C SER A 1115 7.26 22.70 22.35
N MET A 1116 8.06 21.83 22.97
CA MET A 1116 8.11 20.40 22.65
C MET A 1116 6.75 19.72 22.82
N ALA A 1117 5.94 20.16 23.79
CA ALA A 1117 4.58 19.66 23.97
C ALA A 1117 3.69 19.95 22.76
N ILE A 1118 3.81 21.14 22.16
CA ILE A 1118 3.05 21.54 20.97
C ILE A 1118 3.48 20.73 19.73
N TYR A 1119 4.76 20.36 19.66
CA TYR A 1119 5.31 19.57 18.55
C TYR A 1119 4.92 18.09 18.63
N HIS A 1120 4.42 17.61 19.76
CA HIS A 1120 3.96 16.23 19.90
C HIS A 1120 2.75 15.95 18.98
N ASP A 1121 2.79 14.84 18.25
CA ASP A 1121 1.74 14.41 17.30
C ASP A 1121 0.33 14.37 17.93
N ARG A 1122 0.20 13.84 19.16
CA ARG A 1122 -1.06 13.75 19.92
C ARG A 1122 -1.55 15.04 20.56
N PHE A 1123 -0.78 16.13 20.51
CA PHE A 1123 -1.15 17.37 21.17
C PHE A 1123 -2.45 17.98 20.62
N ILE A 1124 -2.68 17.82 19.31
CA ILE A 1124 -3.90 18.30 18.65
C ILE A 1124 -5.12 17.52 19.16
N ASP A 1125 -5.00 16.22 19.38
CA ASP A 1125 -6.11 15.40 19.86
C ASP A 1125 -6.42 15.70 21.33
N LEU A 1126 -5.39 15.88 22.17
CA LEU A 1126 -5.55 16.40 23.53
C LEU A 1126 -6.29 17.76 23.52
N GLN A 1127 -5.91 18.67 22.62
CA GLN A 1127 -6.57 19.98 22.52
C GLN A 1127 -8.05 19.85 22.13
N LYS A 1128 -8.40 18.93 21.22
CA LYS A 1128 -9.80 18.67 20.85
C LYS A 1128 -10.58 18.07 22.00
N GLU A 1129 -10.02 17.08 22.69
CA GLU A 1129 -10.64 16.43 23.84
C GLU A 1129 -10.93 17.44 24.95
N LEU A 1130 -9.93 18.25 25.33
CA LEU A 1130 -10.11 19.32 26.32
C LEU A 1130 -11.18 20.34 25.91
N ARG A 1131 -11.23 20.72 24.62
CA ARG A 1131 -12.29 21.61 24.11
C ARG A 1131 -13.67 20.96 24.21
N GLN A 1132 -13.79 19.69 23.85
CA GLN A 1132 -15.06 18.95 23.95
C GLN A 1132 -15.52 18.85 25.41
N THR A 1133 -14.62 18.52 26.33
CA THR A 1133 -14.90 18.46 27.77
C THR A 1133 -15.38 19.82 28.29
N LEU A 1134 -14.67 20.91 27.98
CA LEU A 1134 -15.07 22.28 28.38
C LEU A 1134 -16.41 22.71 27.81
N MET A 1135 -16.69 22.38 26.54
CA MET A 1135 -17.99 22.67 25.91
C MET A 1135 -19.12 21.87 26.57
N SER A 1136 -18.87 20.60 26.93
CA SER A 1136 -19.85 19.75 27.60
C SER A 1136 -20.19 20.24 29.02
N GLU A 1137 -19.22 20.81 29.74
CA GLU A 1137 -19.44 21.42 31.06
C GLU A 1137 -20.22 22.74 30.97
N GLN A 1138 -20.02 23.52 29.90
CA GLN A 1138 -20.78 24.76 29.66
C GLN A 1138 -22.24 24.51 29.30
N VAL A 1139 -22.60 23.35 28.74
CA VAL A 1139 -23.99 22.97 28.46
C VAL A 1139 -24.70 22.40 29.70
N ARG A 1140 -23.93 21.96 30.72
CA ARG A 1140 -24.47 21.48 32.01
C ARG A 1140 -24.65 22.59 33.06
N LYS A 1141 -24.18 23.81 32.81
CA LYS A 1141 -24.45 25.01 33.61
C LYS A 1141 -25.47 25.88 32.90
#